data_AF-B9WEB1-F1
#
_entry.id   AF-B9WEB1-F1
#
_cell.length_a   1.000
_cell.length_b   1.000
_cell.length_c   1.000
_cell.angle_alpha   90.00
_cell.angle_beta   90.00
_cell.angle_gamma   90.00
#
_symmetry.space_group_name_H-M   'P 1'
#
loop_
_entity.id
_entity.type
_entity.pdbx_description
1 polymer ?
#
loop_
_entity_poly.entity_id
_entity_poly.type
_entity_poly.pdbx_seq_one_letter_code
_entity_poly.pdbx_strand_id
1 'polypeptide(L)'
;MLDSKMSSQDESKLERATSQDSSSENHSINEYHGFDAHTSENIQNLARTFTHDSFKDDSSAGLLKYLTHMSEVPGVNPYEQEEINNEQLDPDSENFNAKFWVKNLRKLFESDPEYYKPSKLGIGYKNLRAYGVANDSDYQPTVTNALWKLATEGLRHFQKDDESRYFDILKSMDAIMRPGELTVVLGRPGAGCSTLLKTIAVNTYGFHIGKESQITYDGLSPKDIEHHYRGDVIYSAETDVHFPHLSVGDTLEFAARLRTPQNRGEGIDRETYAKHMASVYMATYGLSHTRNTNVGNDFVRGVSGGERKRVSIAEASLSGANIQCWDNATRGLDSATALEFIRALKTSAVILDTTPLIAIYQCSQDAYDLFDKVVVLYEGYQIFFGKATKAKEYFEKMGWKCPQRQTTADFLTSLTNPAEREPLPGYEDKVPRTPQEFEAYWKNSPEYAELIQEIDEYFVECEKSNTRETYRESHVAKQSNNTRPASPYTVSFFMQVRYGVARNFLRMKGDPSIPIFSVFGQLVMGLILSSVFYNLNQTTGSFYYRGASMFFAVLFNAFSSLLEIMSLFEARPIVEKHKKYALYRPSADALASIISELPVKLAMSMSFNFVFYFMVNFRRNPGRFFFYWLMCVWCTFVMSHLFRSIGAVSTSIAGAMTPATVLLLAMVIYTGFVIPTPSMLGWSRWINYINPVGYVFEALMVNEFHGREFQCAQYVPSGPGFENVSRSNQVCTAVGSIPGNEMVSGTNYLAGAYQ
;
A
#
# COMPACT_ATOMS: atom_id res chain seq x y z
N MET A 1 -1.87 -2.63 -68.16
CA MET A 1 -3.18 -2.98 -68.72
C MET A 1 -4.22 -2.40 -67.78
N LEU A 2 -4.94 -1.38 -68.28
CA LEU A 2 -5.93 -0.51 -67.66
C LEU A 2 -5.43 0.64 -66.76
N ASP A 3 -5.45 1.82 -67.41
CA ASP A 3 -5.29 3.19 -66.93
C ASP A 3 -6.60 3.85 -66.48
N SER A 4 -6.44 4.92 -65.69
CA SER A 4 -7.26 6.15 -65.61
C SER A 4 -8.49 6.18 -64.68
N LYS A 5 -8.50 7.12 -63.72
CA LYS A 5 -9.22 8.41 -63.78
C LYS A 5 -9.25 9.18 -62.43
N MET A 6 -9.15 10.51 -62.57
CA MET A 6 -9.71 11.62 -61.74
C MET A 6 -9.19 11.78 -60.30
N SER A 7 -8.39 12.79 -59.95
CA SER A 7 -8.52 14.27 -60.02
C SER A 7 -9.30 14.89 -58.85
N SER A 8 -8.56 15.64 -58.02
CA SER A 8 -8.90 16.97 -57.50
C SER A 8 -10.34 17.21 -57.05
N GLN A 9 -10.67 16.90 -55.79
CA GLN A 9 -11.92 17.39 -55.19
C GLN A 9 -11.98 17.51 -53.65
N ASP A 10 -10.85 17.48 -52.92
CA ASP A 10 -10.89 17.54 -51.43
C ASP A 10 -10.25 18.77 -50.77
N GLU A 11 -9.74 19.74 -51.53
CA GLU A 11 -9.20 20.99 -50.93
C GLU A 11 -10.20 22.16 -50.86
N SER A 12 -11.45 22.00 -51.32
CA SER A 12 -12.42 23.11 -51.38
C SER A 12 -13.59 23.02 -50.39
N LYS A 13 -13.54 22.10 -49.42
CA LYS A 13 -14.61 21.89 -48.43
C LYS A 13 -14.35 22.41 -47.03
N LEU A 14 -13.21 23.05 -46.76
CA LEU A 14 -12.93 23.65 -45.44
C LEU A 14 -13.14 25.18 -45.36
N GLU A 15 -13.37 25.87 -46.48
CA GLU A 15 -13.47 27.35 -46.53
C GLU A 15 -14.89 27.92 -46.66
N ARG A 16 -15.95 27.12 -46.45
CA ARG A 16 -17.35 27.61 -46.54
C ARG A 16 -18.23 27.19 -45.37
N ALA A 17 -17.77 27.49 -44.16
CA ALA A 17 -18.60 27.45 -42.96
C ALA A 17 -18.35 28.68 -42.07
N THR A 18 -18.36 29.87 -42.66
CA THR A 18 -18.38 31.14 -41.94
C THR A 18 -19.25 32.13 -42.70
N SER A 19 -20.55 32.11 -42.42
CA SER A 19 -21.41 33.30 -42.34
C SER A 19 -22.87 32.87 -42.15
N GLN A 20 -23.36 32.91 -40.91
CA GLN A 20 -24.66 33.50 -40.56
C GLN A 20 -24.93 33.37 -39.04
N ASP A 21 -25.50 34.45 -38.53
CA ASP A 21 -26.14 34.65 -37.23
C ASP A 21 -25.32 35.12 -36.02
N SER A 22 -25.33 36.45 -35.91
CA SER A 22 -25.13 37.32 -34.76
C SER A 22 -26.16 37.13 -33.64
N SER A 23 -25.71 37.05 -32.38
CA SER A 23 -26.16 37.94 -31.30
C SER A 23 -25.35 37.73 -29.99
N SER A 24 -24.56 38.77 -29.67
CA SER A 24 -24.17 39.30 -28.34
C SER A 24 -23.81 38.35 -27.18
N GLU A 25 -22.53 38.36 -26.79
CA GLU A 25 -22.08 38.78 -25.44
C GLU A 25 -20.55 39.06 -25.44
N ASN A 26 -20.16 40.23 -24.94
CA ASN A 26 -18.79 40.75 -24.96
C ASN A 26 -17.91 40.09 -23.88
N HIS A 27 -16.82 39.44 -24.27
CA HIS A 27 -15.61 39.36 -23.45
C HIS A 27 -14.37 39.47 -24.34
N SER A 28 -13.68 40.61 -24.25
CA SER A 28 -12.41 40.88 -24.90
C SER A 28 -11.31 39.98 -24.34
N ILE A 29 -10.64 39.24 -25.22
CA ILE A 29 -9.42 38.50 -24.93
C ILE A 29 -8.30 39.53 -24.73
N ASN A 30 -7.73 39.60 -23.52
CA ASN A 30 -6.57 40.46 -23.24
C ASN A 30 -5.32 39.90 -23.94
N GLU A 31 -4.73 40.67 -24.84
CA GLU A 31 -3.39 40.43 -25.38
C GLU A 31 -2.34 40.55 -24.26
N TYR A 32 -1.47 39.55 -24.17
CA TYR A 32 -0.36 39.51 -23.22
C TYR A 32 0.76 40.45 -23.72
N HIS A 33 0.84 41.65 -23.14
CA HIS A 33 2.04 42.47 -23.21
C HIS A 33 2.98 41.98 -22.10
N GLY A 34 4.18 41.53 -22.47
CA GLY A 34 5.17 40.98 -21.53
C GLY A 34 5.52 41.91 -20.37
N PHE A 35 6.38 41.45 -19.46
CA PHE A 35 6.71 42.16 -18.23
C PHE A 35 7.16 43.62 -18.48
N ASP A 36 6.57 44.55 -17.74
CA ASP A 36 6.98 45.96 -17.73
C ASP A 36 8.49 46.10 -17.45
N ALA A 37 9.12 47.12 -18.02
CA ALA A 37 10.57 47.35 -17.94
C ALA A 37 11.10 47.36 -16.49
N HIS A 38 10.31 47.91 -15.56
CA HIS A 38 10.63 47.94 -14.12
C HIS A 38 10.59 46.55 -13.47
N THR A 39 9.68 45.68 -13.93
CA THR A 39 9.58 44.29 -13.45
C THR A 39 10.74 43.46 -13.99
N SER A 40 11.14 43.69 -15.23
CA SER A 40 12.31 43.04 -15.85
C SER A 40 13.63 43.44 -15.16
N GLU A 41 13.76 44.70 -14.75
CA GLU A 41 14.93 45.20 -14.01
C GLU A 41 14.98 44.65 -12.57
N ASN A 42 13.83 44.53 -11.90
CA ASN A 42 13.73 43.86 -10.61
C ASN A 42 14.08 42.37 -10.69
N ILE A 43 13.64 41.67 -11.74
CA ILE A 43 13.99 40.27 -11.99
C ILE A 43 15.49 40.14 -12.26
N GLN A 44 16.10 41.06 -13.01
CA GLN A 44 17.55 41.06 -13.24
C GLN A 44 18.36 41.36 -11.98
N ASN A 45 17.89 42.27 -11.12
CA ASN A 45 18.55 42.58 -9.85
C ASN A 45 18.40 41.43 -8.83
N LEU A 46 17.22 40.78 -8.81
CA LEU A 46 17.00 39.58 -8.00
C LEU A 46 17.90 38.43 -8.48
N ALA A 47 17.98 38.23 -9.80
CA ALA A 47 18.87 37.23 -10.40
C ALA A 47 20.34 37.51 -10.05
N ARG A 48 20.81 38.77 -10.15
CA ARG A 48 22.17 39.15 -9.75
C ARG A 48 22.45 38.92 -8.27
N THR A 49 21.46 39.13 -7.40
CA THR A 49 21.60 38.89 -5.95
C THR A 49 21.74 37.39 -5.67
N PHE A 50 20.93 36.55 -6.31
CA PHE A 50 21.06 35.09 -6.23
C PHE A 50 22.36 34.55 -6.86
N THR A 51 22.86 35.21 -7.90
CA THR A 51 24.14 34.83 -8.52
C THR A 51 25.33 35.21 -7.63
N HIS A 52 25.23 36.31 -6.86
CA HIS A 52 26.32 36.76 -5.98
C HIS A 52 26.43 35.93 -4.69
N ASP A 53 25.33 35.40 -4.18
CA ASP A 53 25.34 34.48 -3.02
C ASP A 53 25.90 33.09 -3.37
N SER A 54 25.80 32.66 -4.64
CA SER A 54 26.29 31.36 -5.10
C SER A 54 27.82 31.31 -5.32
N PHE A 55 28.51 32.45 -5.43
CA PHE A 55 29.97 32.50 -5.61
C PHE A 55 30.80 32.46 -4.32
N LYS A 56 30.17 32.41 -3.13
CA LYS A 56 30.88 32.53 -1.83
C LYS A 56 31.13 31.24 -1.06
N ASP A 57 30.59 30.09 -1.48
CA ASP A 57 30.77 28.83 -0.75
C ASP A 57 31.87 27.97 -1.39
N ASP A 58 33.10 28.18 -0.93
CA ASP A 58 34.24 27.31 -1.18
C ASP A 58 34.07 26.02 -0.34
N SER A 59 33.96 24.86 -1.01
CA SER A 59 33.42 23.60 -0.47
C SER A 59 34.23 22.98 0.67
N SER A 60 35.47 23.42 0.89
CA SER A 60 36.32 23.00 2.01
C SER A 60 36.16 23.85 3.27
N ALA A 61 35.80 25.13 3.13
CA ALA A 61 35.54 26.03 4.26
C ALA A 61 34.20 25.71 4.96
N GLY A 62 33.21 25.20 4.21
CA GLY A 62 31.91 24.80 4.74
C GLY A 62 31.98 23.70 5.80
N LEU A 63 32.96 22.79 5.71
CA LEU A 63 33.15 21.68 6.66
C LEU A 63 33.87 22.11 7.95
N LEU A 64 34.78 23.09 7.87
CA LEU A 64 35.39 23.71 9.05
C LEU A 64 34.38 24.58 9.81
N LYS A 65 33.50 25.28 9.08
CA LYS A 65 32.31 25.99 9.62
C LYS A 65 31.28 25.01 10.22
N TYR A 66 31.20 23.79 9.68
CA TYR A 66 30.27 22.75 10.11
C TYR A 66 30.54 22.25 11.55
N LEU A 67 31.81 22.07 11.91
CA LEU A 67 32.22 21.70 13.28
C LEU A 67 32.11 22.88 14.27
N THR A 68 32.27 24.12 13.81
CA THR A 68 32.18 25.31 14.67
C THR A 68 30.74 25.72 15.04
N HIS A 69 29.72 25.28 14.31
CA HIS A 69 28.30 25.60 14.62
C HIS A 69 27.57 24.55 15.48
N MET A 70 28.18 23.42 15.86
CA MET A 70 27.58 22.48 16.84
C MET A 70 27.51 23.09 18.25
N SER A 71 28.39 24.05 18.55
CA SER A 71 28.41 24.76 19.84
C SER A 71 27.24 25.73 20.03
N GLU A 72 26.64 26.24 18.95
CA GLU A 72 25.54 27.22 19.01
C GLU A 72 24.16 26.60 19.23
N VAL A 73 24.04 25.28 19.11
CA VAL A 73 22.74 24.60 19.23
C VAL A 73 22.47 24.26 20.69
N PRO A 74 21.28 24.57 21.25
CA PRO A 74 21.02 24.45 22.68
C PRO A 74 20.98 22.99 23.19
N GLY A 75 20.59 22.01 22.36
CA GLY A 75 20.43 20.61 22.78
C GLY A 75 19.24 20.41 23.72
N VAL A 76 18.24 21.29 23.64
CA VAL A 76 17.03 21.26 24.48
C VAL A 76 15.98 20.34 23.90
N ASN A 77 14.99 19.99 24.72
CA ASN A 77 13.90 19.13 24.32
C ASN A 77 12.96 19.92 23.38
N PRO A 78 12.85 19.56 22.08
CA PRO A 78 12.06 20.34 21.14
C PRO A 78 10.55 20.12 21.28
N TYR A 79 10.11 19.25 22.21
CA TYR A 79 8.71 18.79 22.31
C TYR A 79 7.89 19.55 23.37
N GLU A 80 8.52 20.32 24.26
CA GLU A 80 7.85 21.09 25.32
C GLU A 80 7.80 22.59 24.98
N GLN A 81 6.60 23.16 24.89
CA GLN A 81 6.39 24.56 24.48
C GLN A 81 7.07 25.59 25.40
N GLU A 82 7.33 25.25 26.67
CA GLU A 82 7.99 26.15 27.63
C GLU A 82 9.50 26.34 27.35
N GLU A 83 10.14 25.40 26.64
CA GLU A 83 11.56 25.48 26.24
C GLU A 83 11.76 26.01 24.80
N ILE A 84 10.69 26.10 23.99
CA ILE A 84 10.71 26.65 22.62
C ILE A 84 10.67 28.18 22.68
N ASN A 85 11.67 28.81 23.30
CA ASN A 85 11.87 30.26 23.17
C ASN A 85 12.53 30.65 21.83
N ASN A 86 12.95 29.66 21.02
CA ASN A 86 13.60 29.86 19.73
C ASN A 86 12.68 29.43 18.58
N GLU A 87 12.20 30.41 17.81
CA GLU A 87 11.33 30.23 16.65
C GLU A 87 11.91 29.26 15.59
N GLN A 88 13.22 29.06 15.55
CA GLN A 88 13.88 28.15 14.60
C GLN A 88 13.62 26.66 14.89
N LEU A 89 13.20 26.32 16.12
CA LEU A 89 12.89 24.95 16.54
C LEU A 89 11.40 24.61 16.45
N ASP A 90 10.54 25.62 16.29
CA ASP A 90 9.10 25.44 16.16
C ASP A 90 8.73 25.12 14.70
N PRO A 91 8.23 23.91 14.39
CA PRO A 91 7.85 23.54 13.03
C PRO A 91 6.64 24.30 12.49
N ASP A 92 5.84 24.93 13.36
CA ASP A 92 4.68 25.71 12.95
C ASP A 92 5.04 27.20 12.70
N SER A 93 6.28 27.60 12.98
CA SER A 93 6.81 28.95 12.72
C SER A 93 7.31 29.14 11.29
N GLU A 94 7.16 30.35 10.75
CA GLU A 94 7.72 30.72 9.43
C GLU A 94 9.26 30.69 9.41
N ASN A 95 9.90 30.87 10.57
CA ASN A 95 11.36 30.89 10.71
C ASN A 95 11.95 29.50 11.00
N PHE A 96 11.17 28.42 10.85
CA PHE A 96 11.62 27.06 11.11
C PHE A 96 12.84 26.68 10.27
N ASN A 97 13.86 26.12 10.92
CA ASN A 97 15.05 25.62 10.24
C ASN A 97 15.25 24.13 10.52
N ALA A 98 14.89 23.29 9.56
CA ALA A 98 15.01 21.83 9.65
C ALA A 98 16.44 21.38 10.00
N LYS A 99 17.47 22.01 9.42
CA LYS A 99 18.86 21.67 9.70
C LYS A 99 19.24 21.99 11.15
N PHE A 100 18.80 23.14 11.67
CA PHE A 100 19.02 23.51 13.07
C PHE A 100 18.30 22.56 14.03
N TRP A 101 17.06 22.19 13.71
CA TRP A 101 16.27 21.24 14.48
C TRP A 101 16.92 19.85 14.54
N VAL A 102 17.39 19.31 13.41
CA VAL A 102 18.05 17.99 13.36
C VAL A 102 19.37 18.01 14.13
N LYS A 103 20.14 19.11 14.08
CA LYS A 103 21.33 19.27 14.93
C LYS A 103 20.99 19.27 16.42
N ASN A 104 19.90 19.94 16.79
CA ASN A 104 19.43 19.97 18.17
C ASN A 104 19.06 18.57 18.66
N LEU A 105 18.36 17.81 17.82
CA LEU A 105 18.02 16.41 18.11
C LEU A 105 19.27 15.52 18.25
N ARG A 106 20.27 15.66 17.37
CA ARG A 106 21.54 14.91 17.49
C ARG A 106 22.22 15.22 18.83
N LYS A 107 22.32 16.50 19.19
CA LYS A 107 22.93 16.93 20.45
C LYS A 107 22.18 16.39 21.67
N LEU A 108 20.85 16.29 21.60
CA LEU A 108 20.02 15.66 22.63
C LEU A 108 20.28 14.15 22.73
N PHE A 109 20.47 13.44 21.61
CA PHE A 109 20.83 12.03 21.64
C PHE A 109 22.25 11.79 22.16
N GLU A 110 23.16 12.74 21.94
CA GLU A 110 24.54 12.70 22.44
C GLU A 110 24.65 13.11 23.92
N SER A 111 23.67 13.84 24.48
CA SER A 111 23.69 14.25 25.89
C SER A 111 23.45 13.08 26.84
N ASP A 112 22.62 12.11 26.44
CA ASP A 112 22.41 10.85 27.16
C ASP A 112 22.45 9.62 26.21
N PRO A 113 23.66 9.15 25.86
CA PRO A 113 23.83 8.02 24.96
C PRO A 113 23.29 6.69 25.53
N GLU A 114 23.27 6.53 26.86
CA GLU A 114 22.80 5.29 27.50
C GLU A 114 21.28 5.17 27.42
N TYR A 115 20.55 6.30 27.50
CA TYR A 115 19.11 6.34 27.36
C TYR A 115 18.65 6.27 25.90
N TYR A 116 19.19 7.12 25.02
CA TYR A 116 18.73 7.22 23.63
C TYR A 116 19.28 6.11 22.73
N LYS A 117 20.46 5.55 23.06
CA LYS A 117 21.13 4.47 22.33
C LYS A 117 21.07 4.65 20.80
N PRO A 118 21.69 5.70 20.23
CA PRO A 118 21.64 5.95 18.80
C PRO A 118 22.20 4.75 18.02
N SER A 119 21.51 4.37 16.94
CA SER A 119 21.92 3.27 16.05
C SER A 119 22.36 3.83 14.71
N LYS A 120 23.38 3.20 14.11
CA LYS A 120 23.84 3.45 12.74
C LYS A 120 23.96 2.12 12.00
N LEU A 121 23.81 2.15 10.69
CA LEU A 121 23.87 0.95 9.86
C LEU A 121 24.45 1.26 8.48
N GLY A 122 25.60 0.68 8.17
CA GLY A 122 26.19 0.60 6.84
C GLY A 122 25.81 -0.70 6.13
N ILE A 123 26.22 -0.81 4.87
CA ILE A 123 26.08 -2.04 4.10
C ILE A 123 27.35 -2.32 3.30
N GLY A 124 27.80 -3.57 3.33
CA GLY A 124 28.81 -4.10 2.44
C GLY A 124 28.31 -5.37 1.76
N TYR A 125 28.60 -5.52 0.48
CA TYR A 125 28.30 -6.75 -0.23
C TYR A 125 29.40 -7.15 -1.22
N LYS A 126 29.59 -8.45 -1.35
CA LYS A 126 30.56 -9.09 -2.25
C LYS A 126 29.88 -10.16 -3.09
N ASN A 127 30.22 -10.24 -4.38
CA ASN A 127 29.64 -11.13 -5.37
C ASN A 127 28.10 -11.10 -5.38
N LEU A 128 27.52 -9.91 -5.23
CA LEU A 128 26.07 -9.75 -5.23
C LEU A 128 25.51 -10.07 -6.61
N ARG A 129 24.59 -11.02 -6.69
CA ARG A 129 23.90 -11.44 -7.91
C ARG A 129 22.42 -11.59 -7.61
N ALA A 130 21.58 -11.12 -8.53
CA ALA A 130 20.14 -11.30 -8.46
C ALA A 130 19.61 -11.87 -9.77
N TYR A 131 18.79 -12.91 -9.69
CA TYR A 131 18.24 -13.60 -10.84
C TYR A 131 16.73 -13.80 -10.69
N GLY A 132 16.01 -13.71 -11.80
CA GLY A 132 14.56 -13.87 -11.86
C GLY A 132 14.18 -15.07 -12.73
N VAL A 133 12.96 -15.56 -12.54
CA VAL A 133 12.38 -16.53 -13.48
C VAL A 133 11.93 -15.75 -14.71
N ALA A 134 12.37 -16.14 -15.89
CA ALA A 134 11.77 -15.64 -17.13
C ALA A 134 10.32 -16.09 -17.13
N ASN A 135 9.38 -15.15 -17.05
CA ASN A 135 7.96 -15.44 -17.24
C ASN A 135 7.78 -15.88 -18.70
N ASP A 136 8.06 -17.14 -19.01
CA ASP A 136 7.41 -17.80 -20.13
C ASP A 136 5.92 -17.65 -19.86
N SER A 137 5.23 -16.98 -20.79
CA SER A 137 3.80 -16.66 -20.77
C SER A 137 2.98 -17.66 -19.95
N ASP A 138 2.77 -17.34 -18.67
CA ASP A 138 2.03 -18.24 -17.81
C ASP A 138 0.55 -18.05 -18.14
N TYR A 139 0.03 -18.93 -19.01
CA TYR A 139 -1.34 -18.83 -19.48
C TYR A 139 -2.29 -18.97 -18.30
N GLN A 140 -3.25 -18.05 -18.21
CA GLN A 140 -4.29 -18.09 -17.19
C GLN A 140 -5.03 -19.44 -17.34
N PRO A 141 -4.97 -20.33 -16.34
CA PRO A 141 -5.46 -21.68 -16.50
C PRO A 141 -6.97 -21.65 -16.74
N THR A 142 -7.42 -22.26 -17.83
CA THR A 142 -8.83 -22.56 -18.03
C THR A 142 -9.26 -23.65 -17.04
N VAL A 143 -10.58 -23.80 -16.80
CA VAL A 143 -11.12 -24.84 -15.90
C VAL A 143 -10.57 -26.23 -16.23
N THR A 144 -10.35 -26.53 -17.51
CA THR A 144 -9.76 -27.81 -17.98
C THR A 144 -8.26 -27.92 -17.70
N ASN A 145 -7.51 -26.81 -17.80
CA ASN A 145 -6.06 -26.81 -17.65
C ASN A 145 -5.60 -26.54 -16.21
N ALA A 146 -6.49 -26.07 -15.32
CA ALA A 146 -6.17 -25.77 -13.93
C ALA A 146 -5.72 -27.00 -13.14
N LEU A 147 -6.40 -28.14 -13.31
CA LEU A 147 -6.00 -29.40 -12.67
C LEU A 147 -4.67 -29.91 -13.22
N TRP A 148 -4.44 -29.77 -14.53
CA TRP A 148 -3.17 -30.14 -15.17
C TRP A 148 -2.02 -29.23 -14.72
N LYS A 149 -2.26 -27.94 -14.57
CA LYS A 149 -1.29 -26.97 -14.04
C LYS A 149 -0.96 -27.27 -12.57
N LEU A 150 -1.96 -27.51 -11.72
CA LEU A 150 -1.75 -27.91 -10.33
C LEU A 150 -0.97 -29.23 -10.22
N ALA A 151 -1.28 -30.22 -11.05
CA ALA A 151 -0.57 -31.49 -11.08
C ALA A 151 0.87 -31.33 -11.59
N THR A 152 1.12 -30.51 -12.62
CA THR A 152 2.46 -30.27 -13.17
C THR A 152 3.31 -29.40 -12.25
N GLU A 153 2.75 -28.41 -11.56
CA GLU A 153 3.41 -27.64 -10.50
C GLU A 153 3.73 -28.54 -9.29
N GLY A 154 2.80 -29.40 -8.88
CA GLY A 154 3.01 -30.37 -7.80
C GLY A 154 4.11 -31.40 -8.13
N LEU A 155 4.11 -31.95 -9.34
CA LEU A 155 5.18 -32.85 -9.81
C LEU A 155 6.53 -32.13 -9.97
N ARG A 156 6.51 -30.86 -10.40
CA ARG A 156 7.73 -30.04 -10.55
C ARG A 156 8.38 -29.71 -9.22
N HIS A 157 7.63 -29.62 -8.13
CA HIS A 157 8.21 -29.45 -6.78
C HIS A 157 9.12 -30.63 -6.37
N PHE A 158 9.00 -31.78 -7.04
CA PHE A 158 9.87 -32.95 -6.86
C PHE A 158 10.98 -33.06 -7.92
N GLN A 159 11.04 -32.17 -8.91
CA GLN A 159 12.11 -32.12 -9.92
C GLN A 159 13.18 -31.09 -9.53
N LYS A 160 14.44 -31.31 -9.92
CA LYS A 160 15.52 -30.32 -9.73
C LYS A 160 15.23 -29.04 -10.51
N ASP A 161 15.57 -27.89 -9.93
CA ASP A 161 15.47 -26.59 -10.57
C ASP A 161 16.21 -26.58 -11.92
N ASP A 162 15.49 -26.26 -12.98
CA ASP A 162 16.01 -26.13 -14.33
C ASP A 162 16.63 -24.73 -14.48
N GLU A 163 17.96 -24.64 -14.43
CA GLU A 163 18.70 -23.37 -14.49
C GLU A 163 18.43 -22.57 -15.77
N SER A 164 17.96 -23.22 -16.85
CA SER A 164 17.63 -22.57 -18.12
C SER A 164 16.46 -21.58 -18.05
N ARG A 165 15.64 -21.64 -17.00
CA ARG A 165 14.49 -20.73 -16.81
C ARG A 165 14.83 -19.43 -16.10
N TYR A 166 16.03 -19.33 -15.54
CA TYR A 166 16.44 -18.16 -14.79
C TYR A 166 17.29 -17.25 -15.66
N PHE A 167 17.01 -15.94 -15.58
CA PHE A 167 17.85 -14.92 -16.17
C PHE A 167 18.43 -14.05 -15.06
N ASP A 168 19.68 -13.64 -15.22
CA ASP A 168 20.30 -12.71 -14.29
C ASP A 168 19.79 -11.30 -14.55
N ILE A 169 19.26 -10.68 -13.51
CA ILE A 169 18.89 -9.28 -13.49
C ILE A 169 20.10 -8.43 -13.09
N LEU A 170 20.81 -8.87 -12.05
CA LEU A 170 22.05 -8.27 -11.57
C LEU A 170 23.17 -9.32 -11.68
N LYS A 171 24.26 -8.93 -12.34
CA LYS A 171 25.51 -9.69 -12.41
C LYS A 171 26.32 -9.42 -11.15
N SER A 172 27.37 -10.22 -10.95
CA SER A 172 28.23 -10.15 -9.76
C SER A 172 28.77 -8.73 -9.55
N MET A 173 28.42 -8.11 -8.42
CA MET A 173 28.85 -6.75 -8.07
C MET A 173 29.25 -6.63 -6.60
N ASP A 174 30.12 -5.65 -6.33
CA ASP A 174 30.75 -5.44 -5.03
C ASP A 174 30.63 -3.97 -4.64
N ALA A 175 30.26 -3.68 -3.39
CA ALA A 175 30.22 -2.30 -2.90
C ALA A 175 30.25 -2.23 -1.37
N ILE A 176 30.59 -1.04 -0.88
CA ILE A 176 30.56 -0.68 0.54
C ILE A 176 30.02 0.75 0.71
N MET A 177 28.92 0.90 1.44
CA MET A 177 28.35 2.20 1.83
C MET A 177 28.39 2.32 3.35
N ARG A 178 29.11 3.32 3.85
CA ARG A 178 29.30 3.55 5.29
C ARG A 178 28.22 4.50 5.83
N PRO A 179 27.91 4.43 7.13
CA PRO A 179 27.04 5.40 7.78
C PRO A 179 27.49 6.83 7.53
N GLY A 180 26.55 7.70 7.14
CA GLY A 180 26.81 9.11 6.84
C GLY A 180 27.18 9.43 5.40
N GLU A 181 27.31 8.40 4.54
CA GLU A 181 27.54 8.57 3.10
C GLU A 181 26.22 8.56 2.32
N LEU A 182 26.07 9.52 1.40
CA LEU A 182 24.98 9.57 0.42
C LEU A 182 25.46 8.98 -0.91
N THR A 183 24.77 7.94 -1.38
CA THR A 183 25.13 7.22 -2.61
C THR A 183 24.10 7.39 -3.71
N VAL A 184 24.54 7.70 -4.93
CA VAL A 184 23.69 7.71 -6.13
C VAL A 184 23.89 6.43 -6.95
N VAL A 185 22.79 5.85 -7.44
CA VAL A 185 22.79 4.72 -8.37
C VAL A 185 22.35 5.25 -9.74
N LEU A 186 23.25 5.22 -10.69
CA LEU A 186 23.03 5.68 -12.06
C LEU A 186 22.98 4.49 -13.01
N GLY A 187 22.09 4.58 -14.00
CA GLY A 187 21.94 3.58 -15.03
C GLY A 187 20.65 3.82 -15.79
N ARG A 188 20.65 3.46 -17.07
CA ARG A 188 19.44 3.54 -17.90
C ARG A 188 18.29 2.71 -17.33
N PRO A 189 17.02 3.04 -17.62
CA PRO A 189 15.90 2.16 -17.34
C PRO A 189 16.17 0.74 -17.87
N GLY A 190 15.98 -0.26 -17.00
CA GLY A 190 16.29 -1.66 -17.29
C GLY A 190 17.71 -2.12 -16.91
N ALA A 191 18.60 -1.22 -16.46
CA ALA A 191 19.97 -1.59 -16.04
C ALA A 191 20.04 -2.31 -14.68
N GLY A 192 18.93 -2.39 -13.94
CA GLY A 192 18.87 -3.07 -12.64
C GLY A 192 18.93 -2.16 -11.40
N CYS A 193 18.90 -0.83 -11.54
CA CYS A 193 18.98 0.11 -10.40
C CYS A 193 17.92 -0.16 -9.32
N SER A 194 16.66 -0.30 -9.71
CA SER A 194 15.56 -0.65 -8.81
C SER A 194 15.75 -2.03 -8.16
N THR A 195 16.30 -3.00 -8.89
CA THR A 195 16.60 -4.34 -8.35
C THR A 195 17.71 -4.28 -7.31
N LEU A 196 18.75 -3.46 -7.53
CA LEU A 196 19.82 -3.26 -6.56
C LEU A 196 19.27 -2.63 -5.27
N LEU A 197 18.50 -1.56 -5.38
CA LEU A 197 17.85 -0.92 -4.23
C LEU A 197 16.93 -1.88 -3.47
N LYS A 198 16.12 -2.67 -4.18
CA LYS A 198 15.27 -3.71 -3.57
C LYS A 198 16.09 -4.79 -2.86
N THR A 199 17.22 -5.18 -3.43
CA THR A 199 18.13 -6.18 -2.85
C THR A 199 18.75 -5.68 -1.56
N ILE A 200 19.25 -4.45 -1.56
CA ILE A 200 19.80 -3.76 -0.37
C ILE A 200 18.72 -3.61 0.71
N ALA A 201 17.47 -3.33 0.32
CA ALA A 201 16.36 -3.22 1.25
C ALA A 201 15.72 -4.54 1.69
N VAL A 202 16.30 -5.70 1.33
CA VAL A 202 15.77 -7.03 1.62
C VAL A 202 14.32 -7.22 1.13
N ASN A 203 13.99 -6.55 0.02
CA ASN A 203 12.68 -6.61 -0.64
C ASN A 203 12.80 -7.43 -1.93
N THR A 204 13.12 -8.71 -1.78
CA THR A 204 13.41 -9.65 -2.88
C THR A 204 12.16 -10.30 -3.47
N TYR A 205 10.97 -9.75 -3.26
CA TYR A 205 9.76 -10.34 -3.84
C TYR A 205 9.81 -10.26 -5.38
N GLY A 206 9.72 -11.41 -6.04
CA GLY A 206 9.75 -11.53 -7.50
C GLY A 206 11.12 -11.86 -8.09
N PHE A 207 12.18 -12.00 -7.29
CA PHE A 207 13.49 -12.45 -7.74
C PHE A 207 14.27 -13.15 -6.59
N HIS A 208 15.38 -13.78 -6.92
CA HIS A 208 16.22 -14.50 -5.96
C HIS A 208 17.63 -13.91 -5.92
N ILE A 209 18.26 -13.98 -4.75
CA ILE A 209 19.67 -13.60 -4.55
C ILE A 209 20.52 -14.87 -4.71
N GLY A 210 21.64 -14.76 -5.43
CA GLY A 210 22.64 -15.83 -5.59
C GLY A 210 23.16 -16.34 -4.24
N LYS A 211 23.46 -17.64 -4.15
CA LYS A 211 24.04 -18.24 -2.92
C LYS A 211 25.47 -17.78 -2.69
N GLU A 212 26.14 -17.36 -3.75
CA GLU A 212 27.47 -16.77 -3.80
C GLU A 212 27.52 -15.35 -3.19
N SER A 213 26.37 -14.69 -3.07
CA SER A 213 26.28 -13.31 -2.61
C SER A 213 26.46 -13.21 -1.11
N GLN A 214 27.45 -12.43 -0.69
CA GLN A 214 27.70 -12.12 0.70
C GLN A 214 27.24 -10.69 0.96
N ILE A 215 26.30 -10.51 1.88
CA ILE A 215 25.75 -9.20 2.24
C ILE A 215 25.81 -9.10 3.76
N THR A 216 26.37 -7.99 4.25
CA THR A 216 26.46 -7.68 5.68
C THR A 216 25.98 -6.25 5.92
N TYR A 217 25.22 -6.06 7.00
CA TYR A 217 24.77 -4.77 7.48
C TYR A 217 25.44 -4.49 8.83
N ASP A 218 26.68 -4.00 8.80
CA ASP A 218 27.56 -3.88 9.99
C ASP A 218 27.58 -5.15 10.87
N GLY A 219 27.66 -6.34 10.25
CA GLY A 219 27.67 -7.63 10.94
C GLY A 219 26.31 -8.32 11.09
N LEU A 220 25.21 -7.66 10.70
CA LEU A 220 23.88 -8.29 10.61
C LEU A 220 23.68 -8.95 9.24
N SER A 221 23.02 -10.11 9.23
CA SER A 221 22.67 -10.80 7.99
C SER A 221 21.37 -10.25 7.38
N PRO A 222 21.10 -10.44 6.07
CA PRO A 222 19.81 -10.09 5.46
C PRO A 222 18.62 -10.72 6.18
N LYS A 223 18.77 -11.93 6.72
CA LYS A 223 17.73 -12.61 7.51
C LYS A 223 17.47 -11.93 8.84
N ASP A 224 18.50 -11.37 9.48
CA ASP A 224 18.32 -10.59 10.71
C ASP A 224 17.48 -9.33 10.43
N ILE A 225 17.76 -8.63 9.32
CA ILE A 225 16.98 -7.47 8.88
C ILE A 225 15.54 -7.87 8.57
N GLU A 226 15.32 -8.91 7.76
CA GLU A 226 13.99 -9.36 7.36
C GLU A 226 13.09 -9.76 8.54
N HIS A 227 13.66 -10.40 9.56
CA HIS A 227 12.87 -10.88 10.70
C HIS A 227 12.75 -9.85 11.82
N HIS A 228 13.81 -9.09 12.11
CA HIS A 228 13.93 -8.30 13.34
C HIS A 228 14.02 -6.79 13.12
N TYR A 229 14.55 -6.31 11.99
CA TYR A 229 14.90 -4.89 11.80
C TYR A 229 14.36 -4.26 10.51
N ARG A 230 13.26 -4.80 9.96
CA ARG A 230 12.64 -4.30 8.70
C ARG A 230 12.33 -2.80 8.71
N GLY A 231 12.03 -2.23 9.87
CA GLY A 231 11.73 -0.79 9.99
C GLY A 231 12.95 0.11 9.80
N ASP A 232 14.16 -0.45 9.84
CA ASP A 232 15.41 0.32 9.80
C ASP A 232 16.10 0.26 8.43
N VAL A 233 15.58 -0.57 7.52
CA VAL A 233 16.01 -0.67 6.14
C VAL A 233 14.77 -0.58 5.24
N ILE A 234 14.58 0.59 4.61
CA ILE A 234 13.35 0.88 3.85
C ILE A 234 13.62 1.05 2.36
N TYR A 235 12.63 0.68 1.56
CA TYR A 235 12.59 0.93 0.12
C TYR A 235 11.37 1.78 -0.24
N SER A 236 11.62 3.01 -0.69
CA SER A 236 10.61 3.89 -1.26
C SER A 236 10.52 3.63 -2.76
N ALA A 237 9.37 3.14 -3.20
CA ALA A 237 9.10 2.86 -4.60
C ALA A 237 8.92 4.15 -5.43
N GLU A 238 9.00 4.01 -6.75
CA GLU A 238 8.72 5.10 -7.69
C GLU A 238 7.26 5.57 -7.61
N THR A 239 6.31 4.64 -7.42
CA THR A 239 4.88 4.93 -7.37
C THR A 239 4.41 5.33 -5.97
N ASP A 240 3.66 6.44 -5.92
CA ASP A 240 3.09 6.97 -4.69
C ASP A 240 1.71 6.38 -4.43
N VAL A 241 1.55 5.69 -3.30
CA VAL A 241 0.28 5.05 -2.94
C VAL A 241 -0.12 5.45 -1.53
N HIS A 242 -1.26 6.14 -1.41
CA HIS A 242 -1.82 6.64 -0.16
C HIS A 242 -3.33 6.44 -0.14
N PHE A 243 -3.94 6.55 1.05
CA PHE A 243 -5.40 6.59 1.14
C PHE A 243 -5.90 7.95 0.62
N PRO A 244 -6.72 7.99 -0.45
CA PRO A 244 -7.04 9.25 -1.13
C PRO A 244 -7.88 10.22 -0.30
N HIS A 245 -8.71 9.70 0.61
CA HIS A 245 -9.64 10.49 1.43
C HIS A 245 -9.05 10.91 2.79
N LEU A 246 -7.80 10.57 3.09
CA LEU A 246 -7.10 11.06 4.29
C LEU A 246 -6.39 12.38 3.98
N SER A 247 -6.31 13.24 4.99
CA SER A 247 -5.48 14.45 4.91
C SER A 247 -3.99 14.12 4.95
N VAL A 248 -3.15 15.03 4.47
CA VAL A 248 -1.68 14.92 4.58
C VAL A 248 -1.27 14.79 6.05
N GLY A 249 -1.84 15.62 6.93
CA GLY A 249 -1.58 15.59 8.36
C GLY A 249 -1.96 14.24 8.99
N ASP A 250 -3.16 13.73 8.73
CA ASP A 250 -3.61 12.45 9.27
C ASP A 250 -2.72 11.28 8.81
N THR A 251 -2.25 11.33 7.56
CA THR A 251 -1.39 10.31 6.97
C THR A 251 -0.02 10.28 7.65
N LEU A 252 0.62 11.45 7.81
CA LEU A 252 1.95 11.56 8.41
C LEU A 252 1.91 11.36 9.93
N GLU A 253 0.89 11.86 10.62
CA GLU A 253 0.67 11.59 12.04
C GLU A 253 0.44 10.11 12.31
N PHE A 254 -0.26 9.39 11.42
CA PHE A 254 -0.44 7.95 11.54
C PHE A 254 0.89 7.19 11.45
N ALA A 255 1.74 7.53 10.49
CA ALA A 255 3.09 6.96 10.40
C ALA A 255 3.91 7.29 11.67
N ALA A 256 3.81 8.52 12.17
CA ALA A 256 4.56 9.00 13.34
C ALA A 256 4.17 8.27 14.62
N ARG A 257 2.87 8.06 14.85
CA ARG A 257 2.35 7.31 15.99
C ARG A 257 2.89 5.88 16.03
N LEU A 258 3.09 5.25 14.86
CA LEU A 258 3.58 3.87 14.76
C LEU A 258 5.10 3.74 14.92
N ARG A 259 5.85 4.82 14.66
CA ARG A 259 7.31 4.87 14.81
C ARG A 259 7.77 5.61 16.07
N THR A 260 6.84 6.06 16.91
CA THR A 260 7.15 6.74 18.17
C THR A 260 7.90 5.80 19.13
N PRO A 261 9.14 6.12 19.51
CA PRO A 261 9.95 5.28 20.38
C PRO A 261 9.50 5.38 21.86
N GLN A 262 9.90 4.39 22.65
CA GLN A 262 9.69 4.41 24.09
C GLN A 262 10.66 5.39 24.78
N ASN A 263 11.94 5.40 24.37
CA ASN A 263 12.99 6.30 24.85
C ASN A 263 12.96 7.69 24.19
N ARG A 264 11.80 8.35 24.19
CA ARG A 264 11.55 9.65 23.53
C ARG A 264 11.86 10.89 24.38
N GLY A 265 12.51 10.70 25.53
CA GLY A 265 12.69 11.70 26.59
C GLY A 265 11.69 11.50 27.75
N GLU A 266 12.09 11.90 28.96
CA GLU A 266 11.24 11.81 30.14
C GLU A 266 10.07 12.80 30.05
N GLY A 267 8.91 12.47 30.62
CA GLY A 267 7.73 13.37 30.65
C GLY A 267 6.93 13.49 29.35
N ILE A 268 7.48 13.11 28.19
CA ILE A 268 6.82 13.32 26.89
C ILE A 268 5.78 12.24 26.58
N ASP A 269 4.55 12.65 26.28
CA ASP A 269 3.53 11.74 25.76
C ASP A 269 3.79 11.33 24.31
N ARG A 270 3.38 10.10 23.97
CA ARG A 270 3.53 9.54 22.62
C ARG A 270 2.79 10.39 21.57
N GLU A 271 1.64 10.94 21.92
CA GLU A 271 0.83 11.72 20.98
C GLU A 271 1.48 13.07 20.65
N THR A 272 2.01 13.76 21.66
CA THR A 272 2.76 15.02 21.48
C THR A 272 3.99 14.81 20.60
N TYR A 273 4.78 13.77 20.89
CA TYR A 273 5.94 13.42 20.06
C TYR A 273 5.53 13.14 18.61
N ALA A 274 4.50 12.32 18.40
CA ALA A 274 4.07 11.94 17.05
C ALA A 274 3.59 13.15 16.23
N LYS A 275 2.80 14.04 16.85
CA LYS A 275 2.31 15.26 16.19
C LYS A 275 3.44 16.23 15.85
N HIS A 276 4.38 16.42 16.78
CA HIS A 276 5.53 17.30 16.57
C HIS A 276 6.42 16.79 15.43
N MET A 277 6.75 15.49 15.44
CA MET A 277 7.53 14.87 14.36
C MET A 277 6.81 15.02 13.01
N ALA A 278 5.50 14.80 12.96
CA ALA A 278 4.74 15.01 11.74
C ALA A 278 4.80 16.48 11.27
N SER A 279 4.67 17.47 12.16
CA SER A 279 4.84 18.89 11.84
C SER A 279 6.24 19.19 11.29
N VAL A 280 7.29 18.68 11.93
CA VAL A 280 8.69 18.88 11.51
C VAL A 280 8.93 18.37 10.09
N TYR A 281 8.48 17.15 9.78
CA TYR A 281 8.65 16.60 8.43
C TYR A 281 7.77 17.30 7.41
N MET A 282 6.56 17.74 7.78
CA MET A 282 5.73 18.58 6.90
C MET A 282 6.45 19.89 6.57
N ALA A 283 7.00 20.58 7.56
CA ALA A 283 7.74 21.83 7.35
C ALA A 283 9.01 21.61 6.52
N THR A 284 9.78 20.57 6.82
CA THR A 284 11.02 20.21 6.10
C THR A 284 10.79 19.99 4.61
N TYR A 285 9.67 19.38 4.23
CA TYR A 285 9.33 19.12 2.83
C TYR A 285 8.36 20.15 2.23
N GLY A 286 8.08 21.26 2.92
CA GLY A 286 7.19 22.32 2.42
C GLY A 286 5.76 21.84 2.17
N LEU A 287 5.22 21.07 3.11
CA LEU A 287 3.86 20.51 3.13
C LEU A 287 2.96 21.13 4.19
N SER A 288 3.47 22.05 5.03
CA SER A 288 2.72 22.63 6.15
C SER A 288 1.38 23.27 5.72
N HIS A 289 1.34 23.93 4.55
CA HIS A 289 0.10 24.52 4.01
C HIS A 289 -0.93 23.45 3.58
N THR A 290 -0.49 22.24 3.24
CA THR A 290 -1.36 21.13 2.83
C THR A 290 -1.81 20.22 3.97
N ARG A 291 -1.48 20.54 5.23
CA ARG A 291 -1.77 19.68 6.39
C ARG A 291 -3.21 19.16 6.42
N ASN A 292 -4.18 20.04 6.18
CA ASN A 292 -5.62 19.72 6.22
C ASN A 292 -6.21 19.39 4.85
N THR A 293 -5.38 19.23 3.82
CA THR A 293 -5.79 18.89 2.45
C THR A 293 -5.71 17.38 2.25
N ASN A 294 -6.70 16.80 1.56
CA ASN A 294 -6.69 15.39 1.20
C ASN A 294 -5.51 15.06 0.28
N VAL A 295 -4.87 13.91 0.48
CA VAL A 295 -3.79 13.45 -0.40
C VAL A 295 -4.31 13.21 -1.82
N GLY A 296 -5.51 12.65 -1.95
CA GLY A 296 -6.14 12.36 -3.23
C GLY A 296 -5.44 11.25 -4.02
N ASN A 297 -5.93 11.01 -5.23
CA ASN A 297 -5.36 10.12 -6.23
C ASN A 297 -5.78 10.62 -7.63
N ASP A 298 -5.71 9.76 -8.64
CA ASP A 298 -6.05 10.14 -10.02
C ASP A 298 -7.57 10.37 -10.23
N PHE A 299 -8.42 9.90 -9.30
CA PHE A 299 -9.88 10.05 -9.35
C PHE A 299 -10.43 11.03 -8.30
N VAL A 300 -9.76 11.13 -7.16
CA VAL A 300 -10.13 11.96 -6.00
C VAL A 300 -9.21 13.16 -5.98
N ARG A 301 -9.78 14.35 -6.13
CA ARG A 301 -9.03 15.61 -6.03
C ARG A 301 -8.34 15.71 -4.67
N GLY A 302 -7.05 16.04 -4.69
CA GLY A 302 -6.24 16.27 -3.50
C GLY A 302 -5.11 17.24 -3.79
N VAL A 303 -3.97 17.03 -3.15
CA VAL A 303 -2.73 17.78 -3.40
C VAL A 303 -2.21 17.55 -4.83
N SER A 304 -1.32 18.43 -5.30
CA SER A 304 -0.67 18.28 -6.61
C SER A 304 0.19 17.01 -6.70
N GLY A 305 0.51 16.55 -7.91
CA GLY A 305 1.36 15.36 -8.09
C GLY A 305 2.74 15.48 -7.42
N GLY A 306 3.38 16.64 -7.51
CA GLY A 306 4.66 16.92 -6.84
C GLY A 306 4.53 16.98 -5.32
N GLU A 307 3.45 17.57 -4.79
CA GLU A 307 3.16 17.52 -3.34
C GLU A 307 2.89 16.09 -2.87
N ARG A 308 2.13 15.29 -3.62
CA ARG A 308 1.90 13.87 -3.31
C ARG A 308 3.20 13.08 -3.25
N LYS A 309 4.15 13.36 -4.15
CA LYS A 309 5.50 12.78 -4.11
C LYS A 309 6.23 13.17 -2.82
N ARG A 310 6.16 14.44 -2.43
CA ARG A 310 6.72 14.94 -1.17
C ARG A 310 6.07 14.30 0.06
N VAL A 311 4.77 13.98 0.02
CA VAL A 311 4.08 13.24 1.11
C VAL A 311 4.67 11.84 1.26
N SER A 312 4.92 11.10 0.16
CA SER A 312 5.58 9.80 0.23
C SER A 312 7.01 9.90 0.78
N ILE A 313 7.75 10.93 0.38
CA ILE A 313 9.10 11.20 0.88
C ILE A 313 9.07 11.50 2.39
N ALA A 314 8.13 12.33 2.84
CA ALA A 314 7.96 12.66 4.24
C ALA A 314 7.60 11.42 5.06
N GLU A 315 6.67 10.58 4.59
CA GLU A 315 6.27 9.33 5.26
C GLU A 315 7.44 8.34 5.42
N ALA A 316 8.24 8.16 4.36
CA ALA A 316 9.41 7.29 4.39
C ALA A 316 10.50 7.85 5.31
N SER A 317 10.79 9.15 5.24
CA SER A 317 11.80 9.80 6.09
C SER A 317 11.41 9.79 7.57
N LEU A 318 10.11 9.97 7.85
CA LEU A 318 9.54 9.92 9.19
C LEU A 318 9.59 8.52 9.80
N SER A 319 9.76 7.49 8.97
CA SER A 319 10.04 6.15 9.48
C SER A 319 11.41 6.06 10.19
N GLY A 320 12.31 7.03 9.99
CA GLY A 320 13.57 7.12 10.72
C GLY A 320 14.48 5.91 10.49
N ALA A 321 14.47 5.36 9.28
CA ALA A 321 15.26 4.20 8.92
C ALA A 321 16.75 4.56 8.76
N ASN A 322 17.63 3.65 9.17
CA ASN A 322 19.06 3.82 9.10
C ASN A 322 19.56 3.72 7.65
N ILE A 323 19.06 2.74 6.89
CA ILE A 323 19.33 2.59 5.46
C ILE A 323 18.05 2.93 4.70
N GLN A 324 18.17 3.84 3.74
CA GLN A 324 17.02 4.34 2.98
C GLN A 324 17.30 4.19 1.49
N CYS A 325 16.50 3.38 0.81
CA CYS A 325 16.61 3.16 -0.63
C CYS A 325 15.49 3.91 -1.36
N TRP A 326 15.86 4.90 -2.15
CA TRP A 326 14.96 5.82 -2.85
C TRP A 326 14.96 5.51 -4.35
N ASP A 327 13.87 4.92 -4.85
CA ASP A 327 13.76 4.57 -6.27
C ASP A 327 13.10 5.70 -7.06
N ASN A 328 13.90 6.40 -7.87
CA ASN A 328 13.48 7.49 -8.73
C ASN A 328 12.63 8.57 -8.02
N ALA A 329 13.03 8.90 -6.78
CA ALA A 329 12.26 9.79 -5.91
C ALA A 329 12.21 11.25 -6.40
N THR A 330 13.11 11.66 -7.29
CA THR A 330 13.14 13.00 -7.89
C THR A 330 12.19 13.16 -9.09
N ARG A 331 11.67 12.07 -9.66
CA ARG A 331 10.75 12.14 -10.79
C ARG A 331 9.43 12.78 -10.36
N GLY A 332 9.01 13.80 -11.11
CA GLY A 332 7.79 14.57 -10.83
C GLY A 332 8.01 15.74 -9.87
N LEU A 333 9.25 15.97 -9.42
CA LEU A 333 9.66 17.21 -8.75
C LEU A 333 10.29 18.17 -9.76
N ASP A 334 10.14 19.47 -9.54
CA ASP A 334 10.92 20.49 -10.22
C ASP A 334 12.38 20.46 -9.74
N SER A 335 13.30 21.01 -10.53
CA SER A 335 14.74 20.92 -10.27
C SER A 335 15.16 21.52 -8.93
N ALA A 336 14.50 22.60 -8.47
CA ALA A 336 14.81 23.23 -7.19
C ALA A 336 14.37 22.34 -6.02
N THR A 337 13.13 21.84 -6.05
CA THR A 337 12.63 20.91 -5.03
C THR A 337 13.41 19.59 -4.99
N ALA A 338 13.84 19.07 -6.15
CA ALA A 338 14.68 17.89 -6.21
C ALA A 338 16.06 18.11 -5.54
N LEU A 339 16.66 19.28 -5.74
CA LEU A 339 17.92 19.66 -5.08
C LEU A 339 17.74 19.79 -3.56
N GLU A 340 16.68 20.44 -3.09
CA GLU A 340 16.38 20.53 -1.65
C GLU A 340 16.17 19.16 -1.02
N PHE A 341 15.50 18.25 -1.73
CA PHE A 341 15.33 16.88 -1.27
C PHE A 341 16.68 16.15 -1.10
N ILE A 342 17.56 16.23 -2.09
CA ILE A 342 18.90 15.62 -2.02
C ILE A 342 19.73 16.28 -0.90
N ARG A 343 19.61 17.60 -0.72
CA ARG A 343 20.25 18.31 0.40
C ARG A 343 19.70 17.86 1.76
N ALA A 344 18.41 17.60 1.87
CA ALA A 344 17.80 17.03 3.08
C ALA A 344 18.33 15.62 3.35
N LEU A 345 18.45 14.76 2.34
CA LEU A 345 19.08 13.43 2.47
C LEU A 345 20.54 13.53 2.90
N LYS A 346 21.32 14.43 2.30
CA LYS A 346 22.71 14.69 2.69
C LYS A 346 22.81 15.16 4.13
N THR A 347 21.90 16.06 4.54
CA THR A 347 21.83 16.56 5.92
C THR A 347 21.48 15.43 6.89
N SER A 348 20.53 14.57 6.55
CA SER A 348 20.18 13.37 7.32
C SER A 348 21.35 12.40 7.41
N ALA A 349 22.09 12.17 6.33
CA ALA A 349 23.25 11.29 6.31
C ALA A 349 24.30 11.80 7.30
N VAL A 350 24.75 13.04 7.14
CA VAL A 350 25.86 13.58 7.93
C VAL A 350 25.46 13.83 9.39
N ILE A 351 24.22 14.24 9.67
CA ILE A 351 23.80 14.57 11.05
C ILE A 351 23.29 13.35 11.83
N LEU A 352 22.55 12.43 11.20
CA LEU A 352 21.93 11.29 11.88
C LEU A 352 22.66 9.97 11.62
N ASP A 353 23.83 10.01 10.96
CA ASP A 353 24.61 8.84 10.55
C ASP A 353 23.76 7.81 9.76
N THR A 354 22.83 8.31 8.92
CA THR A 354 22.01 7.48 8.02
C THR A 354 22.77 7.18 6.73
N THR A 355 22.40 6.09 6.06
CA THR A 355 22.99 5.63 4.79
C THR A 355 21.92 5.67 3.69
N PRO A 356 21.64 6.86 3.11
CA PRO A 356 20.72 6.99 2.00
C PRO A 356 21.34 6.58 0.65
N LEU A 357 20.57 5.82 -0.12
CA LEU A 357 20.86 5.43 -1.50
C LEU A 357 19.71 5.90 -2.40
N ILE A 358 20.02 6.54 -3.51
CA ILE A 358 19.01 7.02 -4.45
C ILE A 358 19.33 6.61 -5.87
N ALA A 359 18.36 6.01 -6.56
CA ALA A 359 18.44 5.80 -8.00
C ALA A 359 17.84 7.01 -8.72
N ILE A 360 18.63 7.65 -9.60
CA ILE A 360 18.21 8.83 -10.35
C ILE A 360 18.58 8.63 -11.82
N TYR A 361 17.63 8.93 -12.73
CA TYR A 361 17.89 8.86 -14.17
C TYR A 361 18.42 10.17 -14.75
N GLN A 362 18.06 11.32 -14.15
CA GLN A 362 18.47 12.65 -14.56
C GLN A 362 18.75 13.50 -13.31
N CYS A 363 19.92 14.10 -13.24
CA CYS A 363 20.37 14.85 -12.07
C CYS A 363 21.09 16.13 -12.49
N SER A 364 20.79 17.25 -11.84
CA SER A 364 21.56 18.48 -12.03
C SER A 364 22.98 18.32 -11.48
N GLN A 365 23.91 19.18 -11.93
CA GLN A 365 25.28 19.17 -11.42
C GLN A 365 25.32 19.52 -9.92
N ASP A 366 24.59 20.55 -9.50
CA ASP A 366 24.51 20.95 -8.08
C ASP A 366 24.02 19.82 -7.17
N ALA A 367 23.10 18.98 -7.67
CA ALA A 367 22.63 17.81 -6.95
C ALA A 367 23.66 16.68 -6.98
N TYR A 368 24.37 16.50 -8.11
CA TYR A 368 25.41 15.48 -8.24
C TYR A 368 26.56 15.71 -7.26
N ASP A 369 26.96 16.96 -7.06
CA ASP A 369 28.07 17.35 -6.19
C ASP A 369 27.81 17.08 -4.70
N LEU A 370 26.57 16.77 -4.32
CA LEU A 370 26.21 16.38 -2.95
C LEU A 370 26.46 14.89 -2.64
N PHE A 371 26.64 14.05 -3.67
CA PHE A 371 26.86 12.61 -3.48
C PHE A 371 28.31 12.31 -3.08
N ASP A 372 28.48 11.42 -2.10
CA ASP A 372 29.80 10.94 -1.70
C ASP A 372 30.26 9.80 -2.63
N LYS A 373 29.33 8.90 -2.97
CA LYS A 373 29.59 7.71 -3.77
C LYS A 373 28.61 7.57 -4.94
N VAL A 374 29.06 6.89 -5.99
CA VAL A 374 28.25 6.54 -7.17
C VAL A 374 28.43 5.08 -7.54
N VAL A 375 27.32 4.42 -7.85
CA VAL A 375 27.26 3.11 -8.52
C VAL A 375 26.78 3.35 -9.94
N VAL A 376 27.50 2.87 -10.95
CA VAL A 376 27.04 2.92 -12.34
C VAL A 376 26.74 1.51 -12.83
N LEU A 377 25.50 1.29 -13.28
CA LEU A 377 25.01 0.01 -13.77
C LEU A 377 24.73 0.06 -15.28
N TYR A 378 25.13 -0.98 -16.00
CA TYR A 378 24.86 -1.17 -17.42
C TYR A 378 24.36 -2.60 -17.69
N GLU A 379 23.08 -2.75 -18.03
CA GLU A 379 22.45 -4.07 -18.30
C GLU A 379 22.72 -5.13 -17.21
N GLY A 380 22.64 -4.72 -15.94
CA GLY A 380 22.90 -5.59 -14.78
C GLY A 380 24.36 -5.72 -14.40
N TYR A 381 25.31 -5.24 -15.22
CA TYR A 381 26.74 -5.20 -14.89
C TYR A 381 27.09 -3.93 -14.12
N GLN A 382 27.91 -4.08 -13.07
CA GLN A 382 28.52 -2.94 -12.41
C GLN A 382 29.75 -2.50 -13.20
N ILE A 383 29.73 -1.27 -13.71
CA ILE A 383 30.81 -0.72 -14.54
C ILE A 383 31.69 0.28 -13.78
N PHE A 384 31.22 0.78 -12.64
CA PHE A 384 32.00 1.61 -11.73
C PHE A 384 31.35 1.65 -10.34
N PHE A 385 32.18 1.69 -9.30
CA PHE A 385 31.78 2.07 -7.94
C PHE A 385 32.88 2.84 -7.25
N GLY A 386 32.55 3.97 -6.63
CA GLY A 386 33.53 4.73 -5.85
C GLY A 386 33.07 6.14 -5.57
N LYS A 387 34.03 7.03 -5.29
CA LYS A 387 33.75 8.45 -4.99
C LYS A 387 33.14 9.15 -6.21
N ALA A 388 32.07 9.94 -5.99
CA ALA A 388 31.37 10.65 -7.06
C ALA A 388 32.28 11.59 -7.86
N THR A 389 33.25 12.23 -7.21
CA THR A 389 34.23 13.13 -7.84
C THR A 389 35.20 12.42 -8.77
N LYS A 390 35.55 11.15 -8.50
CA LYS A 390 36.48 10.36 -9.31
C LYS A 390 35.82 9.68 -10.52
N ALA A 391 34.49 9.56 -10.52
CA ALA A 391 33.76 8.79 -11.52
C ALA A 391 33.94 9.34 -12.94
N LYS A 392 33.88 10.66 -13.11
CA LYS A 392 34.10 11.30 -14.42
C LYS A 392 35.51 11.03 -14.94
N GLU A 393 36.52 11.27 -14.11
CA GLU A 393 37.92 11.07 -14.46
C GLU A 393 38.22 9.62 -14.86
N TYR A 394 37.58 8.65 -14.22
CA TYR A 394 37.74 7.23 -14.53
C TYR A 394 37.34 6.92 -15.97
N PHE A 395 36.17 7.38 -16.42
CA PHE A 395 35.70 7.13 -17.79
C PHE A 395 36.42 8.00 -18.83
N GLU A 396 36.89 9.19 -18.46
CA GLU A 396 37.76 9.99 -19.33
C GLU A 396 39.13 9.30 -19.57
N LYS A 397 39.74 8.73 -18.51
CA LYS A 397 40.97 7.92 -18.62
C LYS A 397 40.79 6.66 -19.46
N MET A 398 39.59 6.07 -19.42
CA MET A 398 39.23 4.94 -20.27
C MET A 398 39.20 5.32 -21.76
N GLY A 399 38.99 6.61 -22.08
CA GLY A 399 38.96 7.12 -23.46
C GLY A 399 37.61 7.69 -23.90
N TRP A 400 36.65 7.88 -22.98
CA TRP A 400 35.35 8.48 -23.30
C TRP A 400 35.37 10.00 -23.17
N LYS A 401 34.75 10.69 -24.12
CA LYS A 401 34.66 12.14 -24.13
C LYS A 401 33.43 12.60 -23.35
N CYS A 402 33.63 13.42 -22.32
CA CYS A 402 32.55 14.15 -21.67
C CYS A 402 32.28 15.48 -22.42
N PRO A 403 31.09 15.70 -23.00
CA PRO A 403 30.72 16.99 -23.58
C PRO A 403 30.74 18.12 -22.54
N GLN A 404 31.14 19.32 -22.95
CA GLN A 404 31.38 20.45 -22.03
C GLN A 404 30.13 20.97 -21.29
N ARG A 405 28.93 20.77 -21.88
CA ARG A 405 27.65 21.25 -21.32
C ARG A 405 26.82 20.15 -20.64
N GLN A 406 27.32 18.92 -20.63
CA GLN A 406 26.60 17.79 -20.03
C GLN A 406 26.98 17.69 -18.55
N THR A 407 25.99 17.40 -17.70
CA THR A 407 26.25 17.15 -16.28
C THR A 407 27.03 15.84 -16.11
N THR A 408 27.72 15.70 -14.99
CA THR A 408 28.47 14.45 -14.72
C THR A 408 27.53 13.24 -14.64
N ALA A 409 26.37 13.39 -14.01
CA ALA A 409 25.38 12.32 -13.91
C ALA A 409 24.85 11.88 -15.29
N ASP A 410 24.54 12.85 -16.17
CA ASP A 410 24.08 12.56 -17.52
C ASP A 410 25.19 11.89 -18.34
N PHE A 411 26.44 12.34 -18.21
CA PHE A 411 27.59 11.72 -18.88
C PHE A 411 27.73 10.25 -18.48
N LEU A 412 27.75 9.96 -17.18
CA LEU A 412 27.86 8.60 -16.64
C LEU A 412 26.71 7.70 -17.13
N THR A 413 25.50 8.25 -17.21
CA THR A 413 24.33 7.52 -17.68
C THR A 413 24.39 7.29 -19.20
N SER A 414 24.83 8.28 -19.98
CA SER A 414 24.95 8.16 -21.44
C SER A 414 25.98 7.12 -21.89
N LEU A 415 26.98 6.81 -21.06
CA LEU A 415 27.94 5.72 -21.33
C LEU A 415 27.28 4.34 -21.40
N THR A 416 26.13 4.18 -20.73
CA THR A 416 25.31 2.97 -20.77
C THR A 416 24.43 2.90 -22.03
N ASN A 417 24.47 3.92 -22.90
CA ASN A 417 23.81 3.93 -24.20
C ASN A 417 24.86 3.89 -25.33
N PRO A 418 24.90 2.80 -26.12
CA PRO A 418 25.80 2.71 -27.27
C PRO A 418 25.69 3.85 -28.29
N ALA A 419 24.52 4.50 -28.40
CA ALA A 419 24.25 5.55 -29.38
C ALA A 419 24.72 6.94 -28.94
N GLU A 420 24.87 7.19 -27.63
CA GLU A 420 25.18 8.53 -27.09
C GLU A 420 26.66 8.71 -26.74
N ARG A 421 27.40 7.61 -26.54
CA ARG A 421 28.80 7.66 -26.13
C ARG A 421 29.73 8.01 -27.30
N GLU A 422 30.58 9.02 -27.10
CA GLU A 422 31.60 9.44 -28.06
C GLU A 422 33.01 9.08 -27.54
N PRO A 423 33.80 8.26 -28.28
CA PRO A 423 35.19 8.04 -27.92
C PRO A 423 36.02 9.31 -28.18
N LEU A 424 37.08 9.50 -27.39
CA LEU A 424 38.11 10.50 -27.68
C LEU A 424 38.84 10.15 -28.99
N PRO A 425 39.28 11.15 -29.78
CA PRO A 425 40.05 10.90 -30.99
C PRO A 425 41.30 10.05 -30.70
N GLY A 426 41.48 8.93 -31.42
CA GLY A 426 42.59 7.99 -31.23
C GLY A 426 42.34 6.88 -30.20
N TYR A 427 41.15 6.86 -29.59
CA TYR A 427 40.70 5.80 -28.69
C TYR A 427 39.57 4.95 -29.31
N GLU A 428 39.23 5.14 -30.58
CA GLU A 428 38.07 4.48 -31.22
C GLU A 428 38.10 2.95 -31.11
N ASP A 429 39.30 2.36 -31.23
CA ASP A 429 39.53 0.90 -31.17
C ASP A 429 39.95 0.39 -29.79
N LYS A 430 40.11 1.28 -28.79
CA LYS A 430 40.63 0.94 -27.45
C LYS A 430 39.56 0.95 -26.35
N VAL A 431 38.42 1.59 -26.61
CA VAL A 431 37.32 1.70 -25.63
C VAL A 431 36.43 0.45 -25.61
N PRO A 432 35.95 0.02 -24.43
CA PRO A 432 35.02 -1.11 -24.33
C PRO A 432 33.68 -0.79 -25.01
N ARG A 433 33.08 -1.73 -25.73
CA ARG A 433 31.82 -1.53 -26.45
C ARG A 433 30.66 -2.29 -25.82
N THR A 434 30.89 -3.47 -25.27
CA THR A 434 29.84 -4.30 -24.66
C THR A 434 29.80 -4.11 -23.13
N PRO A 435 28.64 -4.32 -22.46
CA PRO A 435 28.57 -4.26 -20.99
C PRO A 435 29.60 -5.15 -20.29
N GLN A 436 29.87 -6.33 -20.87
CA GLN A 436 30.86 -7.29 -20.39
C GLN A 436 32.29 -6.75 -20.46
N GLU A 437 32.64 -6.04 -21.55
CA GLU A 437 33.95 -5.39 -21.67
C GLU A 437 34.12 -4.25 -20.66
N PHE A 438 33.06 -3.49 -20.38
CA PHE A 438 33.09 -2.48 -19.31
C PHE A 438 33.32 -3.11 -17.94
N GLU A 439 32.61 -4.20 -17.62
CA GLU A 439 32.81 -4.93 -16.37
C GLU A 439 34.22 -5.51 -16.28
N ALA A 440 34.74 -6.09 -17.36
CA ALA A 440 36.09 -6.64 -17.40
C ALA A 440 37.16 -5.54 -17.19
N TYR A 441 36.96 -4.36 -17.78
CA TYR A 441 37.83 -3.20 -17.55
C TYR A 441 37.74 -2.73 -16.08
N TRP A 442 36.53 -2.66 -15.52
CA TRP A 442 36.30 -2.33 -14.11
C TRP A 442 37.01 -3.30 -13.17
N LYS A 443 36.83 -4.61 -13.35
CA LYS A 443 37.47 -5.64 -12.50
C LYS A 443 39.00 -5.67 -12.59
N ASN A 444 39.57 -5.24 -13.72
CA ASN A 444 41.03 -5.15 -13.92
C ASN A 444 41.63 -3.81 -13.47
N SER A 445 40.81 -2.86 -13.02
CA SER A 445 41.25 -1.53 -12.63
C SER A 445 41.87 -1.50 -11.21
N PRO A 446 42.84 -0.60 -10.95
CA PRO A 446 43.37 -0.43 -9.59
C PRO A 446 42.29 0.03 -8.60
N GLU A 447 41.31 0.81 -9.04
CA GLU A 447 40.20 1.26 -8.22
C GLU A 447 39.34 0.09 -7.69
N TYR A 448 39.13 -0.95 -8.50
CA TYR A 448 38.41 -2.15 -8.06
C TYR A 448 39.25 -3.00 -7.08
N ALA A 449 40.57 -3.09 -7.29
CA ALA A 449 41.45 -3.78 -6.35
C ALA A 449 41.45 -3.10 -4.96
N GLU A 450 41.48 -1.76 -4.92
CA GLU A 450 41.33 -0.97 -3.68
C GLU A 450 39.96 -1.22 -3.02
N LEU A 451 38.88 -1.26 -3.80
CA LEU A 451 37.54 -1.54 -3.31
C LEU A 451 37.43 -2.92 -2.65
N ILE A 452 37.96 -3.96 -3.28
CA ILE A 452 37.91 -5.32 -2.73
C ILE A 452 38.70 -5.41 -1.43
N GLN A 453 39.85 -4.73 -1.35
CA GLN A 453 40.59 -4.62 -0.10
C GLN A 453 39.76 -3.92 1.00
N GLU A 454 39.10 -2.80 0.68
CA GLU A 454 38.26 -2.08 1.63
C GLU A 454 37.07 -2.94 2.12
N ILE A 455 36.45 -3.70 1.21
CA ILE A 455 35.35 -4.63 1.54
C ILE A 455 35.85 -5.74 2.46
N ASP A 456 36.98 -6.36 2.13
CA ASP A 456 37.54 -7.46 2.93
C ASP A 456 37.93 -6.98 4.35
N GLU A 457 38.51 -5.78 4.46
CA GLU A 457 38.79 -5.13 5.75
C GLU A 457 37.50 -4.87 6.55
N TYR A 458 36.46 -4.35 5.89
CA TYR A 458 35.17 -4.08 6.52
C TYR A 458 34.46 -5.35 6.99
N PHE A 459 34.53 -6.45 6.24
CA PHE A 459 33.96 -7.74 6.67
C PHE A 459 34.65 -8.27 7.92
N VAL A 460 35.99 -8.18 7.98
CA VAL A 460 36.77 -8.58 9.16
C VAL A 460 36.46 -7.68 10.37
N GLU A 461 36.24 -6.38 10.17
CA GLU A 461 35.82 -5.46 11.23
C GLU A 461 34.42 -5.82 11.75
N CYS A 462 33.47 -6.12 10.86
CA CYS A 462 32.13 -6.54 11.20
C CYS A 462 32.12 -7.83 12.04
N GLU A 463 32.97 -8.81 11.71
CA GLU A 463 33.07 -10.06 12.48
C GLU A 463 33.67 -9.88 13.88
N LYS A 464 34.57 -8.91 14.05
CA LYS A 464 35.22 -8.61 15.34
C LYS A 464 34.38 -7.71 16.23
N SER A 465 33.54 -6.86 15.65
CA SER A 465 32.75 -5.88 16.38
C SER A 465 31.53 -6.53 17.05
N ASN A 466 31.17 -6.08 18.26
CA ASN A 466 29.96 -6.53 18.94
C ASN A 466 28.69 -5.79 18.47
N THR A 467 28.67 -5.36 17.21
CA THR A 467 27.64 -4.46 16.65
C THR A 467 26.25 -5.08 16.72
N ARG A 468 26.15 -6.41 16.59
CA ARG A 468 24.88 -7.14 16.70
C ARG A 468 24.19 -6.97 18.05
N GLU A 469 24.94 -7.01 19.16
CA GLU A 469 24.39 -6.84 20.50
C GLU A 469 24.02 -5.38 20.75
N THR A 470 24.91 -4.45 20.42
CA THR A 470 24.66 -3.01 20.53
C THR A 470 23.43 -2.57 19.74
N TYR A 471 23.28 -3.06 18.51
CA TYR A 471 22.12 -2.76 17.67
C TYR A 471 20.83 -3.35 18.25
N ARG A 472 20.89 -4.57 18.78
CA ARG A 472 19.76 -5.20 19.46
C ARG A 472 19.32 -4.39 20.69
N GLU A 473 20.25 -3.88 21.47
CA GLU A 473 19.94 -3.04 22.63
C GLU A 473 19.28 -1.72 22.24
N SER A 474 19.79 -1.04 21.21
CA SER A 474 19.17 0.17 20.65
C SER A 474 17.75 -0.09 20.17
N HIS A 475 17.54 -1.18 19.43
CA HIS A 475 16.23 -1.58 18.94
C HIS A 475 15.24 -1.83 20.09
N VAL A 476 15.66 -2.57 21.12
CA VAL A 476 14.82 -2.86 22.29
C VAL A 476 14.51 -1.59 23.09
N ALA A 477 15.45 -0.65 23.21
CA ALA A 477 15.22 0.63 23.89
C ALA A 477 14.15 1.49 23.19
N LYS A 478 14.06 1.42 21.86
CA LYS A 478 13.01 2.10 21.08
C LYS A 478 11.64 1.42 21.22
N GLN A 479 11.58 0.11 21.46
CA GLN A 479 10.33 -0.66 21.52
C GLN A 479 9.47 -0.33 22.74
N SER A 480 8.15 -0.43 22.58
CA SER A 480 7.23 -0.36 23.73
C SER A 480 7.38 -1.57 24.66
N ASN A 481 7.15 -1.37 25.96
CA ASN A 481 7.32 -2.38 27.02
C ASN A 481 6.62 -3.74 26.75
N ASN A 482 5.49 -3.73 26.02
CA ASN A 482 4.70 -4.94 25.73
C ASN A 482 5.02 -5.56 24.36
N THR A 483 6.15 -5.21 23.75
CA THR A 483 6.61 -5.76 22.48
C THR A 483 7.69 -6.82 22.72
N ARG A 484 7.69 -7.87 21.89
CA ARG A 484 8.76 -8.88 21.94
C ARG A 484 10.06 -8.26 21.40
N PRO A 485 11.24 -8.48 22.03
CA PRO A 485 12.52 -7.95 21.56
C PRO A 485 12.82 -8.23 20.08
N ALA A 486 12.45 -9.43 19.62
CA ALA A 486 12.63 -9.88 18.24
C ALA A 486 11.62 -9.28 17.23
N SER A 487 10.65 -8.48 17.66
CA SER A 487 9.65 -7.89 16.78
C SER A 487 10.26 -6.75 15.97
N PRO A 488 9.97 -6.63 14.67
CA PRO A 488 10.43 -5.48 13.87
C PRO A 488 9.60 -4.21 14.09
N TYR A 489 8.57 -4.27 14.93
CA TYR A 489 7.65 -3.15 15.18
C TYR A 489 8.00 -2.43 16.47
N THR A 490 7.99 -1.10 16.45
CA THR A 490 8.25 -0.24 17.62
C THR A 490 7.09 -0.27 18.62
N VAL A 491 5.85 -0.25 18.13
CA VAL A 491 4.63 -0.23 18.93
C VAL A 491 4.00 -1.62 19.15
N SER A 492 3.35 -1.81 20.30
CA SER A 492 2.64 -3.05 20.65
C SER A 492 1.47 -3.34 19.71
N PHE A 493 1.06 -4.62 19.62
CA PHE A 493 -0.02 -5.06 18.73
C PHE A 493 -1.35 -4.32 18.97
N PHE A 494 -1.77 -4.16 20.23
CA PHE A 494 -3.02 -3.46 20.54
C PHE A 494 -2.95 -1.96 20.27
N MET A 495 -1.77 -1.35 20.40
CA MET A 495 -1.57 0.04 19.96
C MET A 495 -1.72 0.15 18.43
N GLN A 496 -1.15 -0.79 17.66
CA GLN A 496 -1.34 -0.83 16.20
C GLN A 496 -2.83 -0.90 15.83
N VAL A 497 -3.59 -1.78 16.51
CA VAL A 497 -5.04 -1.91 16.29
C VAL A 497 -5.75 -0.60 16.64
N ARG A 498 -5.46 0.01 17.80
CA ARG A 498 -6.07 1.28 18.22
C ARG A 498 -5.85 2.40 17.20
N TYR A 499 -4.62 2.57 16.74
CA TYR A 499 -4.29 3.57 15.72
C TYR A 499 -4.92 3.24 14.37
N GLY A 500 -4.97 1.96 13.99
CA GLY A 500 -5.66 1.50 12.77
C GLY A 500 -7.17 1.78 12.81
N VAL A 501 -7.83 1.55 13.96
CA VAL A 501 -9.25 1.86 14.16
C VAL A 501 -9.50 3.36 14.03
N ALA A 502 -8.69 4.18 14.71
CA ALA A 502 -8.79 5.64 14.60
C ALA A 502 -8.63 6.12 13.15
N ARG A 503 -7.62 5.60 12.43
CA ARG A 503 -7.42 5.91 11.00
C ARG A 503 -8.61 5.47 10.14
N ASN A 504 -9.19 4.30 10.38
CA ASN A 504 -10.35 3.84 9.62
C ASN A 504 -11.60 4.70 9.87
N PHE A 505 -11.80 5.21 11.09
CA PHE A 505 -12.85 6.19 11.36
C PHE A 505 -12.59 7.53 10.65
N LEU A 506 -11.33 7.98 10.58
CA LEU A 506 -10.97 9.16 9.79
C LEU A 506 -11.23 8.95 8.29
N ARG A 507 -10.91 7.77 7.75
CA ARG A 507 -11.24 7.40 6.36
C ARG A 507 -12.74 7.47 6.11
N MET A 508 -13.55 6.91 7.01
CA MET A 508 -15.01 6.94 6.92
C MET A 508 -15.57 8.37 7.03
N LYS A 509 -14.93 9.24 7.82
CA LYS A 509 -15.28 10.66 7.91
C LYS A 509 -14.88 11.43 6.64
N GLY A 510 -13.74 11.08 6.04
CA GLY A 510 -13.24 11.69 4.81
C GLY A 510 -14.08 11.36 3.58
N ASP A 511 -14.62 10.14 3.52
CA ASP A 511 -15.65 9.76 2.55
C ASP A 511 -16.83 9.00 3.21
N PRO A 512 -17.87 9.73 3.65
CA PRO A 512 -19.07 9.12 4.21
C PRO A 512 -20.03 8.62 3.12
N SER A 513 -19.75 8.83 1.83
CA SER A 513 -20.70 8.50 0.76
C SER A 513 -21.00 7.00 0.70
N ILE A 514 -19.97 6.15 0.65
CA ILE A 514 -20.11 4.70 0.60
C ILE A 514 -20.96 4.13 1.74
N PRO A 515 -20.68 4.40 3.03
CA PRO A 515 -21.51 3.88 4.11
C PRO A 515 -22.94 4.44 4.09
N ILE A 516 -23.14 5.73 3.77
CA ILE A 516 -24.48 6.33 3.71
C ILE A 516 -25.30 5.68 2.59
N PHE A 517 -24.76 5.58 1.38
CA PHE A 517 -25.43 4.96 0.24
C PHE A 517 -25.69 3.47 0.49
N SER A 518 -24.80 2.78 1.20
CA SER A 518 -24.99 1.37 1.56
C SER A 518 -26.15 1.20 2.55
N VAL A 519 -26.24 2.03 3.59
CA VAL A 519 -27.35 2.00 4.56
C VAL A 519 -28.68 2.36 3.88
N PHE A 520 -28.68 3.39 3.03
CA PHE A 520 -29.87 3.79 2.27
C PHE A 520 -30.30 2.72 1.26
N GLY A 521 -29.37 2.15 0.51
CA GLY A 521 -29.65 1.05 -0.44
C GLY A 521 -30.22 -0.17 0.26
N GLN A 522 -29.71 -0.49 1.45
CA GLN A 522 -30.20 -1.59 2.29
C GLN A 522 -31.64 -1.35 2.79
N LEU A 523 -31.99 -0.09 3.11
CA LEU A 523 -33.36 0.32 3.43
C LEU A 523 -34.31 0.15 2.24
N VAL A 524 -33.92 0.68 1.07
CA VAL A 524 -34.72 0.61 -0.17
C VAL A 524 -34.95 -0.84 -0.58
N MET A 525 -33.91 -1.67 -0.55
CA MET A 525 -34.05 -3.10 -0.83
C MET A 525 -34.92 -3.83 0.19
N GLY A 526 -34.89 -3.41 1.46
CA GLY A 526 -35.82 -3.90 2.48
C GLY A 526 -37.28 -3.60 2.15
N LEU A 527 -37.58 -2.39 1.69
CA LEU A 527 -38.93 -2.00 1.23
C LEU A 527 -39.37 -2.79 0.00
N ILE A 528 -38.49 -2.92 -1.01
CA ILE A 528 -38.80 -3.66 -2.23
C ILE A 528 -39.06 -5.13 -1.91
N LEU A 529 -38.16 -5.81 -1.21
CA LEU A 529 -38.30 -7.24 -0.92
C LEU A 529 -39.48 -7.52 0.02
N SER A 530 -39.75 -6.65 0.99
CA SER A 530 -40.88 -6.84 1.90
C SER A 530 -42.24 -6.57 1.23
N SER A 531 -42.31 -5.71 0.22
CA SER A 531 -43.54 -5.45 -0.52
C SER A 531 -44.10 -6.70 -1.21
N VAL A 532 -43.21 -7.60 -1.67
CA VAL A 532 -43.58 -8.87 -2.32
C VAL A 532 -44.30 -9.82 -1.34
N PHE A 533 -43.92 -9.77 -0.05
CA PHE A 533 -44.44 -10.62 1.00
C PHE A 533 -45.26 -9.83 2.03
N TYR A 534 -45.90 -8.73 1.60
CA TYR A 534 -46.56 -7.81 2.52
C TYR A 534 -47.69 -8.48 3.31
N ASN A 535 -47.65 -8.29 4.62
CA ASN A 535 -48.67 -8.69 5.59
C ASN A 535 -49.23 -10.11 5.40
N LEU A 536 -48.37 -11.13 5.53
CA LEU A 536 -48.79 -12.52 5.37
C LEU A 536 -49.86 -12.92 6.39
N ASN A 537 -50.95 -13.51 5.89
CA ASN A 537 -52.05 -14.03 6.71
C ASN A 537 -51.59 -15.19 7.63
N GLN A 538 -52.33 -15.45 8.71
CA GLN A 538 -52.03 -16.54 9.65
C GLN A 538 -52.72 -17.86 9.24
N THR A 539 -52.64 -18.21 7.96
CA THR A 539 -53.24 -19.42 7.41
C THR A 539 -52.18 -20.37 6.85
N THR A 540 -52.52 -21.64 6.66
CA THR A 540 -51.60 -22.64 6.09
C THR A 540 -51.13 -22.31 4.68
N GLY A 541 -51.92 -21.53 3.91
CA GLY A 541 -51.50 -21.01 2.60
C GLY A 541 -50.28 -20.07 2.66
N SER A 542 -49.94 -19.54 3.83
CA SER A 542 -48.78 -18.67 4.03
C SER A 542 -47.46 -19.43 4.28
N PHE A 543 -47.48 -20.75 4.49
CA PHE A 543 -46.29 -21.53 4.91
C PHE A 543 -45.12 -21.39 3.93
N TYR A 544 -45.40 -21.58 2.64
CA TYR A 544 -44.40 -21.43 1.60
C TYR A 544 -43.85 -20.00 1.55
N TYR A 545 -44.73 -18.99 1.55
CA TYR A 545 -44.33 -17.58 1.48
C TYR A 545 -43.55 -17.11 2.71
N ARG A 546 -43.85 -17.62 3.91
CA ARG A 546 -43.07 -17.36 5.13
C ARG A 546 -41.68 -18.00 5.07
N GLY A 547 -41.58 -19.23 4.57
CA GLY A 547 -40.28 -19.87 4.34
C GLY A 547 -39.46 -19.15 3.27
N ALA A 548 -40.10 -18.76 2.17
CA ALA A 548 -39.47 -18.02 1.07
C ALA A 548 -38.96 -16.66 1.53
N SER A 549 -39.76 -15.89 2.28
CA SER A 549 -39.36 -14.57 2.77
C SER A 549 -38.16 -14.66 3.72
N MET A 550 -38.10 -15.69 4.59
CA MET A 550 -36.93 -15.96 5.43
C MET A 550 -35.70 -16.33 4.62
N PHE A 551 -35.85 -17.20 3.62
CA PHE A 551 -34.75 -17.53 2.71
C PHE A 551 -34.20 -16.29 2.01
N PHE A 552 -35.08 -15.42 1.46
CA PHE A 552 -34.66 -14.16 0.84
C PHE A 552 -33.98 -13.20 1.82
N ALA A 553 -34.45 -13.14 3.07
CA ALA A 553 -33.80 -12.32 4.09
C ALA A 553 -32.36 -12.77 4.36
N VAL A 554 -32.14 -14.07 4.56
CA VAL A 554 -30.79 -14.62 4.79
C VAL A 554 -29.93 -14.46 3.54
N LEU A 555 -30.47 -14.76 2.36
CA LEU A 555 -29.79 -14.63 1.07
C LEU A 555 -29.26 -13.20 0.85
N PHE A 556 -30.10 -12.20 1.09
CA PHE A 556 -29.74 -10.81 0.87
C PHE A 556 -28.67 -10.32 1.85
N ASN A 557 -28.79 -10.70 3.14
CA ASN A 557 -27.77 -10.41 4.16
C ASN A 557 -26.41 -11.10 3.86
N ALA A 558 -26.43 -12.26 3.18
CA ALA A 558 -25.22 -12.96 2.74
C ALA A 558 -24.60 -12.34 1.47
N PHE A 559 -25.42 -11.96 0.48
CA PHE A 559 -24.97 -11.47 -0.82
C PHE A 559 -24.28 -10.10 -0.73
N SER A 560 -24.78 -9.23 0.13
CA SER A 560 -24.21 -7.89 0.34
C SER A 560 -22.72 -7.93 0.74
N SER A 561 -22.30 -9.02 1.40
CA SER A 561 -20.93 -9.22 1.86
C SER A 561 -19.93 -9.51 0.73
N LEU A 562 -20.39 -9.86 -0.48
CA LEU A 562 -19.50 -10.17 -1.62
C LEU A 562 -18.70 -8.94 -2.09
N LEU A 563 -19.28 -7.75 -1.98
CA LEU A 563 -18.65 -6.50 -2.43
C LEU A 563 -17.41 -6.12 -1.60
N GLU A 564 -17.22 -6.71 -0.42
CA GLU A 564 -16.05 -6.45 0.44
C GLU A 564 -14.73 -6.92 -0.18
N ILE A 565 -14.78 -7.88 -1.11
CA ILE A 565 -13.61 -8.31 -1.87
C ILE A 565 -13.01 -7.11 -2.60
N MET A 566 -13.83 -6.25 -3.22
CA MET A 566 -13.36 -5.07 -3.94
C MET A 566 -12.60 -4.11 -3.03
N SER A 567 -13.21 -3.78 -1.88
CA SER A 567 -12.62 -2.85 -0.90
C SER A 567 -11.28 -3.36 -0.34
N LEU A 568 -11.15 -4.68 -0.13
CA LEU A 568 -9.90 -5.30 0.31
C LEU A 568 -8.77 -5.14 -0.72
N PHE A 569 -9.08 -5.33 -2.01
CA PHE A 569 -8.08 -5.21 -3.08
C PHE A 569 -7.62 -3.75 -3.28
N GLU A 570 -8.52 -2.78 -3.11
CA GLU A 570 -8.17 -1.35 -3.18
C GLU A 570 -7.19 -0.94 -2.05
N ALA A 571 -7.38 -1.46 -0.84
CA ALA A 571 -6.51 -1.14 0.29
C ALA A 571 -5.17 -1.89 0.30
N ARG A 572 -5.05 -3.00 -0.43
CA ARG A 572 -3.89 -3.91 -0.35
C ARG A 572 -2.53 -3.26 -0.65
N PRO A 573 -2.36 -2.47 -1.73
CA PRO A 573 -1.03 -1.89 -2.04
C PRO A 573 -0.51 -0.99 -0.92
N ILE A 574 -1.42 -0.29 -0.23
CA ILE A 574 -1.09 0.58 0.90
C ILE A 574 -0.69 -0.25 2.13
N VAL A 575 -1.42 -1.33 2.42
CA VAL A 575 -1.09 -2.25 3.53
C VAL A 575 0.26 -2.93 3.30
N GLU A 576 0.56 -3.34 2.08
CA GLU A 576 1.85 -3.93 1.71
C GLU A 576 3.00 -2.93 1.85
N LYS A 577 2.83 -1.68 1.42
CA LYS A 577 3.78 -0.58 1.66
C LYS A 577 4.07 -0.41 3.15
N HIS A 578 3.03 -0.27 3.97
CA HIS A 578 3.19 -0.08 5.42
C HIS A 578 3.77 -1.30 6.15
N LYS A 579 3.52 -2.52 5.64
CA LYS A 579 4.17 -3.74 6.15
C LYS A 579 5.68 -3.69 5.93
N LYS A 580 6.13 -3.22 4.75
CA LYS A 580 7.54 -3.08 4.40
C LYS A 580 8.25 -2.04 5.28
N TYR A 581 7.60 -0.91 5.56
CA TYR A 581 8.10 0.10 6.52
C TYR A 581 8.01 -0.33 7.99
N ALA A 582 7.55 -1.55 8.27
CA ALA A 582 7.31 -2.06 9.61
C ALA A 582 6.45 -1.12 10.49
N LEU A 583 5.47 -0.43 9.89
CA LEU A 583 4.55 0.45 10.62
C LEU A 583 3.56 -0.39 11.46
N TYR A 584 2.92 -1.38 10.83
CA TYR A 584 1.98 -2.27 11.50
C TYR A 584 1.94 -3.66 10.87
N ARG A 585 1.42 -4.64 11.62
CA ARG A 585 1.17 -5.99 11.13
C ARG A 585 -0.11 -6.02 10.28
N PRO A 586 -0.14 -6.72 9.13
CA PRO A 586 -1.38 -6.89 8.37
C PRO A 586 -2.53 -7.49 9.21
N SER A 587 -2.22 -8.33 10.21
CA SER A 587 -3.23 -8.85 11.14
C SER A 587 -3.80 -7.79 12.09
N ALA A 588 -3.03 -6.77 12.46
CA ALA A 588 -3.52 -5.64 13.26
C ALA A 588 -4.47 -4.77 12.43
N ASP A 589 -4.14 -4.54 11.15
CA ASP A 589 -4.98 -3.80 10.21
C ASP A 589 -6.30 -4.53 9.89
N ALA A 590 -6.22 -5.87 9.71
CA ALA A 590 -7.40 -6.70 9.57
C ALA A 590 -8.32 -6.54 10.78
N LEU A 591 -7.82 -6.75 12.01
CA LEU A 591 -8.62 -6.61 13.22
C LEU A 591 -9.18 -5.19 13.41
N ALA A 592 -8.38 -4.17 13.11
CA ALA A 592 -8.83 -2.77 13.14
C ALA A 592 -9.99 -2.53 12.17
N SER A 593 -9.93 -3.11 10.97
CA SER A 593 -10.99 -3.01 9.96
C SER A 593 -12.29 -3.69 10.41
N ILE A 594 -12.20 -4.87 11.05
CA ILE A 594 -13.37 -5.56 11.64
C ILE A 594 -14.09 -4.67 12.65
N ILE A 595 -13.32 -4.04 13.55
CA ILE A 595 -13.88 -3.18 14.60
C ILE A 595 -14.49 -1.91 14.01
N SER A 596 -13.80 -1.25 13.07
CA SER A 596 -14.26 0.02 12.50
C SER A 596 -15.50 -0.12 11.62
N GLU A 597 -15.72 -1.27 10.98
CA GLU A 597 -16.88 -1.50 10.10
C GLU A 597 -18.14 -1.95 10.85
N LEU A 598 -18.00 -2.45 12.08
CA LEU A 598 -19.10 -2.99 12.87
C LEU A 598 -20.28 -2.00 13.00
N PRO A 599 -20.10 -0.69 13.28
CA PRO A 599 -21.21 0.26 13.34
C PRO A 599 -21.99 0.38 12.02
N VAL A 600 -21.29 0.43 10.89
CA VAL A 600 -21.91 0.55 9.55
C VAL A 600 -22.70 -0.71 9.22
N LYS A 601 -22.14 -1.90 9.48
CA LYS A 601 -22.82 -3.18 9.25
C LYS A 601 -24.05 -3.36 10.11
N LEU A 602 -24.00 -2.95 11.37
CA LEU A 602 -25.16 -2.96 12.25
C LEU A 602 -26.24 -2.00 11.76
N ALA A 603 -25.87 -0.79 11.31
CA ALA A 603 -26.81 0.16 10.72
C ALA A 603 -27.45 -0.38 9.44
N MET A 604 -26.67 -0.97 8.53
CA MET A 604 -27.17 -1.64 7.33
C MET A 604 -28.15 -2.78 7.69
N SER A 605 -27.74 -3.67 8.59
CA SER A 605 -28.59 -4.77 9.04
C SER A 605 -29.89 -4.29 9.66
N MET A 606 -29.84 -3.26 10.50
CA MET A 606 -31.02 -2.66 11.12
C MET A 606 -31.99 -2.10 10.06
N SER A 607 -31.48 -1.31 9.11
CA SER A 607 -32.28 -0.69 8.04
C SER A 607 -33.06 -1.70 7.21
N PHE A 608 -32.46 -2.83 6.85
CA PHE A 608 -33.16 -3.88 6.10
C PHE A 608 -34.04 -4.75 6.97
N ASN A 609 -33.48 -5.32 8.05
CA ASN A 609 -34.15 -6.38 8.80
C ASN A 609 -35.35 -5.84 9.59
N PHE A 610 -35.34 -4.59 10.05
CA PHE A 610 -36.47 -4.03 10.80
C PHE A 610 -37.67 -3.81 9.86
N VAL A 611 -37.43 -3.15 8.73
CA VAL A 611 -38.48 -2.94 7.71
C VAL A 611 -39.02 -4.27 7.22
N PHE A 612 -38.12 -5.19 6.86
CA PHE A 612 -38.50 -6.51 6.36
C PHE A 612 -39.33 -7.29 7.38
N TYR A 613 -38.92 -7.30 8.65
CA TYR A 613 -39.60 -8.11 9.66
C TYR A 613 -41.04 -7.66 9.94
N PHE A 614 -41.25 -6.35 10.08
CA PHE A 614 -42.55 -5.80 10.43
C PHE A 614 -43.51 -5.75 9.23
N MET A 615 -43.02 -5.47 8.01
CA MET A 615 -43.86 -5.44 6.82
C MET A 615 -44.34 -6.83 6.38
N VAL A 616 -43.51 -7.86 6.52
CA VAL A 616 -43.91 -9.25 6.21
C VAL A 616 -44.91 -9.81 7.22
N ASN A 617 -44.99 -9.20 8.41
CA ASN A 617 -45.83 -9.64 9.52
C ASN A 617 -45.41 -11.01 10.10
N PHE A 618 -44.11 -11.11 10.44
CA PHE A 618 -43.61 -12.21 11.29
C PHE A 618 -44.08 -12.07 12.74
N ARG A 619 -43.75 -13.05 13.59
CA ARG A 619 -44.20 -13.12 14.98
C ARG A 619 -43.75 -11.92 15.83
N ARG A 620 -44.65 -10.99 16.12
CA ARG A 620 -44.39 -9.74 16.90
C ARG A 620 -44.14 -9.94 18.41
N ASN A 621 -43.29 -10.88 18.78
CA ASN A 621 -42.80 -11.05 20.15
C ASN A 621 -41.35 -10.51 20.22
N PRO A 622 -41.01 -9.67 21.22
CA PRO A 622 -39.67 -9.07 21.33
C PRO A 622 -38.53 -10.09 21.29
N GLY A 623 -38.64 -11.21 22.02
CA GLY A 623 -37.58 -12.23 22.05
C GLY A 623 -37.36 -12.91 20.69
N ARG A 624 -38.45 -13.15 19.95
CA ARG A 624 -38.42 -13.75 18.61
C ARG A 624 -37.84 -12.79 17.57
N PHE A 625 -38.14 -11.49 17.69
CA PHE A 625 -37.60 -10.45 16.84
C PHE A 625 -36.09 -10.25 17.05
N PHE A 626 -35.63 -10.10 18.30
CA PHE A 626 -34.21 -9.90 18.58
C PHE A 626 -33.38 -11.13 18.21
N PHE A 627 -33.92 -12.35 18.39
CA PHE A 627 -33.27 -13.56 17.91
C PHE A 627 -33.15 -13.57 16.37
N TYR A 628 -34.21 -13.20 15.64
CA TYR A 628 -34.16 -13.07 14.18
C TYR A 628 -33.06 -12.08 13.75
N TRP A 629 -33.06 -10.89 14.34
CA TRP A 629 -32.08 -9.86 14.00
C TRP A 629 -30.65 -10.29 14.32
N LEU A 630 -30.43 -10.90 15.50
CA LEU A 630 -29.14 -11.45 15.89
C LEU A 630 -28.62 -12.49 14.88
N MET A 631 -29.47 -13.42 14.44
CA MET A 631 -29.11 -14.44 13.46
C MET A 631 -28.80 -13.85 12.08
N CYS A 632 -29.54 -12.82 11.65
CA CYS A 632 -29.23 -12.09 10.41
C CYS A 632 -27.90 -11.33 10.51
N VAL A 633 -27.62 -10.65 11.63
CA VAL A 633 -26.34 -9.98 11.89
C VAL A 633 -25.19 -10.98 11.88
N TRP A 634 -25.37 -12.14 12.52
CA TRP A 634 -24.38 -13.21 12.52
C TRP A 634 -24.09 -13.73 11.10
N CYS A 635 -25.13 -13.93 10.29
CA CYS A 635 -25.00 -14.32 8.90
C CYS A 635 -24.14 -13.34 8.10
N THR A 636 -24.42 -12.04 8.21
CA THR A 636 -23.62 -10.99 7.55
C THR A 636 -22.17 -11.03 8.00
N PHE A 637 -21.87 -11.16 9.29
CA PHE A 637 -20.49 -11.23 9.76
C PHE A 637 -19.75 -12.48 9.27
N VAL A 638 -20.38 -13.65 9.33
CA VAL A 638 -19.75 -14.90 8.87
C VAL A 638 -19.46 -14.84 7.36
N MET A 639 -20.42 -14.40 6.56
CA MET A 639 -20.25 -14.30 5.10
C MET A 639 -19.23 -13.22 4.72
N SER A 640 -19.24 -12.10 5.43
CA SER A 640 -18.24 -11.04 5.32
C SER A 640 -16.81 -11.56 5.54
N HIS A 641 -16.57 -12.31 6.62
CA HIS A 641 -15.24 -12.88 6.86
C HIS A 641 -14.86 -13.96 5.86
N LEU A 642 -15.82 -14.80 5.45
CA LEU A 642 -15.60 -15.81 4.42
C LEU A 642 -15.08 -15.17 3.11
N PHE A 643 -15.75 -14.12 2.62
CA PHE A 643 -15.35 -13.44 1.40
C PHE A 643 -14.04 -12.66 1.55
N ARG A 644 -13.80 -12.02 2.70
CA ARG A 644 -12.49 -11.41 2.99
C ARG A 644 -11.36 -12.44 2.99
N SER A 645 -11.57 -13.63 3.55
CA SER A 645 -10.57 -14.69 3.54
C SER A 645 -10.26 -15.16 2.12
N ILE A 646 -11.28 -15.35 1.27
CA ILE A 646 -11.06 -15.66 -0.16
C ILE A 646 -10.28 -14.54 -0.84
N GLY A 647 -10.69 -13.28 -0.62
CA GLY A 647 -9.99 -12.11 -1.15
C GLY A 647 -8.53 -12.05 -0.70
N ALA A 648 -8.23 -12.33 0.56
CA ALA A 648 -6.87 -12.30 1.11
C ALA A 648 -5.94 -13.39 0.56
N VAL A 649 -6.49 -14.56 0.22
CA VAL A 649 -5.73 -15.67 -0.39
C VAL A 649 -5.48 -15.43 -1.87
N SER A 650 -6.39 -14.75 -2.57
CA SER A 650 -6.27 -14.48 -4.00
C SER A 650 -5.34 -13.32 -4.32
N THR A 651 -4.55 -13.45 -5.39
CA THR A 651 -3.62 -12.41 -5.87
C THR A 651 -4.26 -11.42 -6.85
N SER A 652 -5.41 -11.77 -7.44
CA SER A 652 -6.16 -10.93 -8.37
C SER A 652 -7.65 -10.88 -8.04
N ILE A 653 -8.31 -9.80 -8.44
CA ILE A 653 -9.74 -9.59 -8.24
C ILE A 653 -10.56 -10.70 -8.93
N ALA A 654 -10.25 -10.99 -10.20
CA ALA A 654 -10.92 -12.05 -10.95
C ALA A 654 -10.72 -13.43 -10.31
N GLY A 655 -9.52 -13.69 -9.78
CA GLY A 655 -9.19 -14.92 -9.03
C GLY A 655 -9.87 -15.03 -7.67
N ALA A 656 -10.37 -13.92 -7.10
CA ALA A 656 -11.16 -13.91 -5.87
C ALA A 656 -12.67 -14.04 -6.14
N MET A 657 -13.18 -13.27 -7.10
CA MET A 657 -14.62 -13.22 -7.39
C MET A 657 -15.16 -14.55 -7.91
N THR A 658 -14.44 -15.21 -8.82
CA THR A 658 -14.91 -16.46 -9.45
C THR A 658 -15.16 -17.58 -8.44
N PRO A 659 -14.21 -17.95 -7.56
CA PRO A 659 -14.48 -18.95 -6.53
C PRO A 659 -15.51 -18.46 -5.50
N ALA A 660 -15.54 -17.16 -5.17
CA ALA A 660 -16.52 -16.61 -4.24
C ALA A 660 -17.96 -16.74 -4.76
N THR A 661 -18.22 -16.48 -6.05
CA THR A 661 -19.56 -16.61 -6.63
C THR A 661 -20.00 -18.06 -6.78
N VAL A 662 -19.08 -18.97 -7.13
CA VAL A 662 -19.35 -20.42 -7.18
C VAL A 662 -19.68 -20.96 -5.77
N LEU A 663 -18.88 -20.58 -4.77
CA LEU A 663 -19.11 -20.95 -3.38
C LEU A 663 -20.46 -20.42 -2.89
N LEU A 664 -20.77 -19.16 -3.21
CA LEU A 664 -22.05 -18.54 -2.87
C LEU A 664 -23.21 -19.29 -3.50
N LEU A 665 -23.15 -19.61 -4.79
CA LEU A 665 -24.18 -20.40 -5.48
C LEU A 665 -24.39 -21.77 -4.81
N ALA A 666 -23.30 -22.47 -4.48
CA ALA A 666 -23.37 -23.74 -3.77
C ALA A 666 -24.03 -23.58 -2.39
N MET A 667 -23.63 -22.57 -1.60
CA MET A 667 -24.23 -22.28 -0.30
C MET A 667 -25.72 -21.97 -0.42
N VAL A 668 -26.15 -21.24 -1.46
CA VAL A 668 -27.57 -20.90 -1.67
C VAL A 668 -28.42 -22.13 -1.96
N ILE A 669 -27.97 -23.00 -2.86
CA ILE A 669 -28.71 -24.22 -3.26
C ILE A 669 -28.89 -25.16 -2.06
N TYR A 670 -27.84 -25.30 -1.22
CA TYR A 670 -27.81 -26.21 -0.07
C TYR A 670 -28.18 -25.53 1.26
N THR A 671 -28.94 -24.43 1.24
CA THR A 671 -29.47 -23.78 2.45
C THR A 671 -30.59 -24.56 3.14
N GLY A 672 -31.31 -25.42 2.41
CA GLY A 672 -32.47 -26.16 2.92
C GLY A 672 -33.83 -25.65 2.41
N PHE A 673 -33.90 -24.47 1.80
CA PHE A 673 -35.14 -23.97 1.18
C PHE A 673 -35.33 -24.47 -0.26
N VAL A 674 -34.31 -24.32 -1.11
CA VAL A 674 -34.37 -24.72 -2.54
C VAL A 674 -34.48 -26.24 -2.67
N ILE A 675 -33.67 -26.96 -1.91
CA ILE A 675 -33.74 -28.41 -1.77
C ILE A 675 -33.98 -28.68 -0.27
N PRO A 676 -35.18 -29.14 0.11
CA PRO A 676 -35.44 -29.57 1.48
C PRO A 676 -34.44 -30.64 1.93
N THR A 677 -34.02 -30.57 3.19
CA THR A 677 -33.05 -31.47 3.82
C THR A 677 -33.34 -32.97 3.63
N PRO A 678 -34.59 -33.47 3.66
CA PRO A 678 -34.88 -34.90 3.39
C PRO A 678 -34.70 -35.28 1.93
N SER A 679 -34.87 -34.33 1.02
CA SER A 679 -34.75 -34.52 -0.44
C SER A 679 -33.30 -34.40 -0.93
N MET A 680 -32.36 -34.00 -0.08
CA MET A 680 -30.95 -33.91 -0.43
C MET A 680 -30.36 -35.32 -0.56
N LEU A 681 -29.70 -35.58 -1.69
CA LEU A 681 -28.99 -36.84 -1.91
C LEU A 681 -27.83 -36.97 -0.91
N GLY A 682 -27.61 -38.18 -0.38
CA GLY A 682 -26.62 -38.41 0.69
C GLY A 682 -25.20 -37.95 0.34
N TRP A 683 -24.81 -38.00 -0.94
CA TRP A 683 -23.49 -37.55 -1.40
C TRP A 683 -23.31 -36.03 -1.42
N SER A 684 -24.40 -35.24 -1.45
CA SER A 684 -24.34 -33.77 -1.49
C SER A 684 -24.67 -33.13 -0.14
N ARG A 685 -25.21 -33.90 0.81
CA ARG A 685 -25.60 -33.44 2.15
C ARG A 685 -24.47 -32.78 2.95
N TRP A 686 -23.21 -33.14 2.71
CA TRP A 686 -22.07 -32.53 3.41
C TRP A 686 -21.93 -31.02 3.16
N ILE A 687 -22.38 -30.53 1.99
CA ILE A 687 -22.33 -29.09 1.66
C ILE A 687 -23.22 -28.31 2.62
N ASN A 688 -24.38 -28.87 2.99
CA ASN A 688 -25.27 -28.26 3.98
C ASN A 688 -24.62 -28.20 5.37
N TYR A 689 -23.88 -29.24 5.79
CA TYR A 689 -23.20 -29.23 7.11
C TYR A 689 -22.12 -28.17 7.27
N ILE A 690 -21.46 -27.76 6.18
CA ILE A 690 -20.45 -26.68 6.21
C ILE A 690 -21.04 -25.31 5.86
N ASN A 691 -22.34 -25.23 5.58
CA ASN A 691 -23.00 -24.01 5.12
C ASN A 691 -23.53 -23.17 6.28
N PRO A 692 -22.89 -22.05 6.65
CA PRO A 692 -23.36 -21.20 7.75
C PRO A 692 -24.74 -20.59 7.46
N VAL A 693 -25.06 -20.35 6.19
CA VAL A 693 -26.34 -19.77 5.74
C VAL A 693 -27.49 -20.75 6.01
N GLY A 694 -27.26 -22.06 5.86
CA GLY A 694 -28.24 -23.10 6.15
C GLY A 694 -28.64 -23.13 7.62
N TYR A 695 -27.67 -23.13 8.54
CA TYR A 695 -27.95 -23.09 9.98
C TYR A 695 -28.70 -21.83 10.42
N VAL A 696 -28.38 -20.67 9.82
CA VAL A 696 -29.13 -19.43 10.06
C VAL A 696 -30.58 -19.60 9.59
N PHE A 697 -30.79 -20.11 8.38
CA PHE A 697 -32.12 -20.35 7.84
C PHE A 697 -32.94 -21.32 8.71
N GLU A 698 -32.37 -22.46 9.11
CA GLU A 698 -33.02 -23.41 10.01
C GLU A 698 -33.41 -22.77 11.35
N ALA A 699 -32.50 -21.98 11.94
CA ALA A 699 -32.78 -21.27 13.18
C ALA A 699 -33.94 -20.26 13.03
N LEU A 700 -34.01 -19.54 11.90
CA LEU A 700 -35.11 -18.62 11.63
C LEU A 700 -36.44 -19.35 11.43
N MET A 701 -36.43 -20.48 10.71
CA MET A 701 -37.62 -21.32 10.50
C MET A 701 -38.16 -21.85 11.83
N VAL A 702 -37.30 -22.38 12.70
CA VAL A 702 -37.69 -22.80 14.05
C VAL A 702 -38.24 -21.62 14.84
N ASN A 703 -37.63 -20.44 14.76
CA ASN A 703 -38.06 -19.26 15.51
C ASN A 703 -39.47 -18.76 15.14
N GLU A 704 -39.89 -18.90 13.88
CA GLU A 704 -41.20 -18.45 13.39
C GLU A 704 -42.31 -19.50 13.55
N PHE A 705 -42.01 -20.78 13.28
CA PHE A 705 -43.02 -21.84 13.24
C PHE A 705 -43.17 -22.60 14.57
N HIS A 706 -42.14 -22.65 15.42
CA HIS A 706 -42.20 -23.41 16.66
C HIS A 706 -43.21 -22.82 17.66
N GLY A 707 -44.14 -23.66 18.11
CA GLY A 707 -45.18 -23.28 19.07
C GLY A 707 -46.14 -22.21 18.53
N ARG A 708 -46.40 -22.23 17.21
CA ARG A 708 -47.39 -21.38 16.54
C ARG A 708 -48.38 -22.25 15.78
N GLU A 709 -49.65 -21.92 15.91
CA GLU A 709 -50.74 -22.60 15.20
C GLU A 709 -51.29 -21.72 14.09
N PHE A 710 -51.72 -22.34 12.99
CA PHE A 710 -52.24 -21.65 11.81
C PHE A 710 -53.55 -22.27 11.36
N GLN A 711 -54.48 -21.43 10.95
CA GLN A 711 -55.79 -21.88 10.47
C GLN A 711 -55.65 -22.52 9.08
N CYS A 712 -56.31 -23.67 8.88
CA CYS A 712 -56.26 -24.34 7.59
C CYS A 712 -56.93 -23.51 6.47
N ALA A 713 -56.24 -23.36 5.34
CA ALA A 713 -56.74 -22.64 4.17
C ALA A 713 -57.58 -23.51 3.22
N GLN A 714 -57.30 -24.81 3.13
CA GLN A 714 -57.95 -25.75 2.21
C GLN A 714 -58.08 -27.14 2.86
N TYR A 715 -59.31 -27.66 2.89
CA TYR A 715 -59.64 -28.97 3.44
C TYR A 715 -59.85 -29.99 2.31
N VAL A 716 -59.52 -31.25 2.57
CA VAL A 716 -59.79 -32.40 1.69
C VAL A 716 -60.55 -33.47 2.48
N PRO A 717 -61.63 -34.07 1.90
CA PRO A 717 -62.21 -33.77 0.58
C PRO A 717 -62.93 -32.41 0.53
N SER A 718 -62.85 -31.73 -0.63
CA SER A 718 -63.56 -30.48 -0.94
C SER A 718 -64.25 -30.59 -2.31
N GLY A 719 -65.34 -29.82 -2.50
CA GLY A 719 -66.09 -29.78 -3.76
C GLY A 719 -67.55 -30.23 -3.66
N PRO A 720 -68.30 -30.20 -4.77
CA PRO A 720 -69.73 -30.54 -4.80
C PRO A 720 -69.95 -31.99 -4.35
N GLY A 721 -70.84 -32.20 -3.38
CA GLY A 721 -71.13 -33.53 -2.80
C GLY A 721 -70.41 -33.84 -1.48
N PHE A 722 -69.44 -33.02 -1.05
CA PHE A 722 -68.73 -33.17 0.23
C PHE A 722 -69.08 -32.09 1.27
N GLU A 723 -70.18 -31.35 1.07
CA GLU A 723 -70.61 -30.24 1.92
C GLU A 723 -71.09 -30.69 3.32
N ASN A 724 -71.58 -31.94 3.45
CA ASN A 724 -72.11 -32.51 4.70
C ASN A 724 -71.17 -33.50 5.40
N VAL A 725 -69.88 -33.52 5.04
CA VAL A 725 -68.89 -34.42 5.69
C VAL A 725 -68.57 -33.90 7.09
N SER A 726 -68.68 -34.78 8.10
CA SER A 726 -68.25 -34.47 9.47
C SER A 726 -66.80 -33.99 9.49
N ARG A 727 -66.51 -32.96 10.29
CA ARG A 727 -65.16 -32.37 10.42
C ARG A 727 -64.10 -33.40 10.81
N SER A 728 -64.46 -34.45 11.54
CA SER A 728 -63.58 -35.59 11.87
C SER A 728 -63.02 -36.31 10.65
N ASN A 729 -63.71 -36.23 9.52
CA ASN A 729 -63.37 -36.90 8.26
C ASN A 729 -62.77 -35.93 7.23
N GLN A 730 -62.46 -34.70 7.64
CA GLN A 730 -61.76 -33.71 6.83
C GLN A 730 -60.33 -33.52 7.36
N VAL A 731 -59.38 -33.36 6.45
CA VAL A 731 -57.97 -33.08 6.79
C VAL A 731 -57.48 -31.87 6.02
N CYS A 732 -56.62 -31.07 6.64
CA CYS A 732 -55.98 -29.94 5.95
C CYS A 732 -54.96 -30.44 4.93
N THR A 733 -54.88 -29.81 3.76
CA THR A 733 -53.89 -30.16 2.72
C THR A 733 -52.44 -29.87 3.10
N ALA A 734 -52.23 -29.09 4.16
CA ALA A 734 -50.89 -28.69 4.60
C ALA A 734 -50.14 -29.85 5.28
N VAL A 735 -48.83 -29.94 5.02
CA VAL A 735 -47.94 -30.92 5.65
C VAL A 735 -47.93 -30.72 7.17
N GLY A 736 -48.05 -31.80 7.93
CA GLY A 736 -48.13 -31.77 9.40
C GLY A 736 -49.53 -31.58 9.99
N SER A 737 -50.58 -31.66 9.17
CA SER A 737 -51.98 -31.62 9.61
C SER A 737 -52.43 -32.93 10.28
N ILE A 738 -53.39 -32.82 11.20
CA ILE A 738 -54.02 -33.95 11.90
C ILE A 738 -55.49 -33.99 11.47
N PRO A 739 -56.05 -35.16 11.08
CA PRO A 739 -57.46 -35.28 10.71
C PRO A 739 -58.38 -34.76 11.82
N GLY A 740 -59.40 -33.97 11.46
CA GLY A 740 -60.35 -33.41 12.42
C GLY A 740 -59.92 -32.12 13.12
N ASN A 741 -58.70 -31.61 12.91
CA ASN A 741 -58.24 -30.36 13.51
C ASN A 741 -58.26 -29.20 12.48
N GLU A 742 -58.83 -28.06 12.87
CA GLU A 742 -58.88 -26.81 12.08
C GLU A 742 -57.57 -26.03 12.12
N MET A 743 -56.73 -26.32 13.11
CA MET A 743 -55.44 -25.68 13.35
C MET A 743 -54.30 -26.65 13.02
N VAL A 744 -53.32 -26.17 12.26
CA VAL A 744 -52.09 -26.90 11.95
C VAL A 744 -50.95 -26.31 12.78
N SER A 745 -50.28 -27.18 13.56
CA SER A 745 -49.10 -26.80 14.34
C SER A 745 -47.89 -26.58 13.42
N GLY A 746 -47.26 -25.42 13.52
CA GLY A 746 -46.03 -25.10 12.80
C GLY A 746 -44.88 -26.03 13.16
N THR A 747 -44.85 -26.58 14.37
CA THR A 747 -43.86 -27.59 14.79
C THR A 747 -44.00 -28.88 13.99
N ASN A 748 -45.24 -29.33 13.74
CA ASN A 748 -45.50 -30.53 12.93
C ASN A 748 -45.19 -30.29 11.46
N TYR A 749 -45.43 -29.07 10.96
CA TYR A 749 -45.03 -28.67 9.61
C TYR A 749 -43.51 -28.76 9.44
N LEU A 750 -42.72 -28.21 10.39
CA LEU A 750 -41.26 -28.30 10.32
C LEU A 750 -40.78 -29.75 10.34
N ALA A 751 -41.33 -30.59 11.22
CA ALA A 751 -40.98 -32.00 11.32
C ALA A 751 -41.35 -32.79 10.04
N GLY A 752 -42.47 -32.47 9.39
CA GLY A 752 -42.90 -33.17 8.18
C GLY A 752 -42.26 -32.68 6.88
N ALA A 753 -41.77 -31.43 6.84
CA ALA A 753 -41.23 -30.82 5.63
C ALA A 753 -39.69 -30.73 5.60
N TYR A 754 -39.03 -30.71 6.76
CA TYR A 754 -37.58 -30.45 6.87
C TYR A 754 -36.81 -31.47 7.73
N GLN A 755 -37.48 -32.44 8.36
CA GLN A 755 -36.83 -33.55 9.07
C GLN A 755 -37.14 -34.85 8.36
#